data_AF-A0A392M6V2-F1
#
_entry.id   AF-A0A392M6V2-F1
#
_cell.length_a   1.000
_cell.length_b   1.000
_cell.length_c   1.000
_cell.angle_alpha   90.00
_cell.angle_beta   90.00
_cell.angle_gamma   90.00
#
_symmetry.space_group_name_H-M   'P 1'
#
loop_
_entity.id
_entity.type
_entity.pdbx_description
1 polymer ?
#
loop_
_entity_poly.entity_id
_entity_poly.type
_entity_poly.pdbx_seq_one_letter_code
_entity_poly.pdbx_strand_id
1 'polypeptide(L)'
;MGFASKWIHWMMLCVSSVHYSVLVNHERVGPIIPGRGLRQGDPLSPYLFILVTEGLTALIKKSVARGDIHGIQICRGAPIVSHLLFADDCFLFCRSNLDETKHMMSLLKTYEEASGQEINMTKSEVFFSRNLSMAAQEDLSRIMGVRLVLGTGNYLGLPSMIGRKKRDIFAYIKDRVWKRINSWRGRALSKAGKEVMIKSVLQAIPSYVMSIYLLPESTIKDIEKMMNSFWWGGGANNQGIRWLTWDRMAFPKALGGIGFKDLHTFNLAMIAKQGWNIMTKPQSLVAKLYKVRYFPNSTLLDSHIGHNPSYAWRGIWKARHVLMNGCRWIIGDGTNINVMNDPWLREKDGAWIQSPQLQGAHNIKVNDLMLPNIKKWNKEKIETLFSADVVNNILDIPLIDTVEEDKLVWMDNIHGQYSVKSGYNLMLDITRRMASMTQQENWNNIWKICAPPKTKHLLWRICRECLPTRTRLHERRVPCTLLCPLCEQYNEDDWHVFFTCNDSVQARQAAGLDSIITDRIQQYNNVAEVIHAICFGADRDTAGLFATLLWVLWNNRNNKVWNDQNETGRSLGIKARQLRTDWVAVQQVQQGSPSIMQQQQISVWRKPPMGWFKCNVDAGFHNDLSRTSDGWCVRDHGGGFVIAGTNWWEGKYTILEGESMALLEAMKQMELRGMNNVIFETDSKSVVDAIHNLRAGTSEFSSIICKIQHIMMLNPNFVVKFIKRQANMVAHTLARAAISW
;
A
#
# COMPACT_ATOMS: atom_id res chain seq x y z
N MET A 1 38.47 -3.44 9.88
CA MET A 1 37.50 -2.70 9.04
C MET A 1 38.14 -1.59 8.21
N GLY A 2 39.39 -1.17 8.46
CA GLY A 2 40.14 -0.32 7.53
C GLY A 2 39.68 1.14 7.44
N PHE A 3 38.96 1.64 8.44
CA PHE A 3 38.51 3.04 8.44
C PHE A 3 39.69 4.01 8.57
N ALA A 4 39.61 5.12 7.83
CA ALA A 4 40.63 6.18 7.89
C ALA A 4 40.64 6.88 9.26
N SER A 5 41.82 7.24 9.75
CA SER A 5 42.01 7.86 11.08
C SER A 5 41.16 9.12 11.27
N LYS A 6 40.97 9.92 10.22
CA LYS A 6 40.13 11.12 10.24
C LYS A 6 38.66 10.79 10.54
N TRP A 7 38.14 9.74 9.91
CA TRP A 7 36.77 9.30 10.14
C TRP A 7 36.59 8.74 11.56
N ILE A 8 37.54 7.93 12.03
CA ILE A 8 37.54 7.40 13.40
C ILE A 8 37.52 8.56 14.41
N HIS A 9 38.37 9.56 14.20
CA HIS A 9 38.41 10.75 15.05
C HIS A 9 37.05 11.47 15.08
N TRP A 10 36.42 11.69 13.93
CA TRP A 10 35.09 12.32 13.87
C TRP A 10 34.01 11.51 14.59
N MET A 11 33.98 10.19 14.41
CA MET A 11 33.02 9.33 15.13
C MET A 11 33.27 9.34 16.63
N MET A 12 34.54 9.29 17.05
CA MET A 12 34.88 9.34 18.47
C MET A 12 34.55 10.69 19.10
N LEU A 13 34.65 11.82 18.38
CA LEU A 13 34.15 13.10 18.87
C LEU A 13 32.66 13.02 19.20
N CYS A 14 31.84 12.42 18.33
CA CYS A 14 30.40 12.25 18.60
C CYS A 14 30.11 11.39 19.84
N VAL A 15 31.01 10.47 20.20
CA VAL A 15 30.86 9.59 21.37
C VAL A 15 31.41 10.25 22.65
N SER A 16 32.59 10.87 22.59
CA SER A 16 33.32 11.37 23.76
C SER A 16 32.97 12.78 24.17
N SER A 17 32.45 13.62 23.27
CA SER A 17 32.11 15.03 23.57
C SER A 17 30.72 15.21 24.19
N VAL A 18 30.05 14.13 24.57
CA VAL A 18 28.67 14.18 25.07
C VAL A 18 28.67 14.51 26.56
N HIS A 19 27.85 15.50 26.94
CA HIS A 19 27.60 15.84 28.35
C HIS A 19 26.11 15.81 28.60
N TYR A 20 25.70 15.15 29.69
CA TYR A 20 24.31 15.08 30.11
C TYR A 20 24.04 16.03 31.27
N SER A 21 22.79 16.47 31.39
CA SER A 21 22.26 17.08 32.60
C SER A 21 20.90 16.45 32.86
N VAL A 22 20.59 16.19 34.12
CA VAL A 22 19.30 15.64 34.52
C VAL A 22 18.55 16.68 35.33
N LEU A 23 17.25 16.75 35.15
CA LEU A 23 16.38 17.57 36.00
C LEU A 23 16.01 16.75 37.22
N VAL A 24 16.49 17.16 38.39
CA VAL A 24 16.09 16.60 39.69
C VAL A 24 15.29 17.68 40.38
N ASN A 25 14.02 17.42 40.67
CA ASN A 25 13.11 18.41 41.26
C ASN A 25 13.01 19.74 40.49
N HIS A 26 13.06 19.69 39.16
CA HIS A 26 13.07 20.87 38.26
C HIS A 26 14.36 21.71 38.31
N GLU A 27 15.37 21.30 39.07
CA GLU A 27 16.70 21.88 39.04
C GLU A 27 17.65 21.06 38.15
N ARG A 28 18.47 21.78 37.39
CA ARG A 28 19.43 21.15 36.48
C ARG A 28 20.66 20.69 37.25
N VAL A 29 20.85 19.38 37.35
CA VAL A 29 22.04 18.76 37.93
C VAL A 29 22.95 18.25 36.82
N GLY A 30 24.24 18.63 36.86
CA GLY A 30 25.25 18.23 35.88
C GLY A 30 26.48 19.16 35.84
N PRO A 31 27.45 18.90 34.95
CA PRO A 31 27.39 17.91 33.87
C PRO A 31 27.74 16.48 34.33
N ILE A 32 26.99 15.50 33.82
CA ILE A 32 27.35 14.09 33.89
C ILE A 32 28.15 13.77 32.62
N ILE A 33 29.41 13.40 32.80
CA ILE A 33 30.30 12.96 31.72
C ILE A 33 30.23 11.43 31.64
N PRO A 34 29.67 10.85 30.57
CA PRO A 34 29.58 9.40 30.44
C PRO A 34 30.96 8.78 30.22
N GLY A 35 31.33 7.81 31.06
CA GLY A 35 32.54 7.00 30.84
C GLY A 35 32.34 5.85 29.83
N ARG A 36 31.10 5.45 29.58
CA ARG A 36 30.73 4.38 28.63
C ARG A 36 29.33 4.59 28.07
N GLY A 37 29.04 3.91 26.96
CA GLY A 37 27.71 3.84 26.37
C GLY A 37 27.47 4.86 25.25
N LEU A 38 26.57 4.51 24.34
CA LEU A 38 26.15 5.35 23.23
C LEU A 38 24.89 6.14 23.62
N ARG A 39 24.74 7.35 23.09
CA ARG A 39 23.59 8.21 23.40
C ARG A 39 22.30 7.63 22.82
N GLN A 40 21.33 7.33 23.67
CA GLN A 40 19.99 6.94 23.22
C GLN A 40 19.26 8.13 22.58
N GLY A 41 18.69 7.91 21.39
CA GLY A 41 18.05 8.96 20.59
C GLY A 41 18.98 9.70 19.62
N ASP A 42 20.29 9.45 19.67
CA ASP A 42 21.22 9.89 18.62
C ASP A 42 21.07 9.01 17.37
N PRO A 43 20.86 9.58 16.17
CA PRO A 43 20.78 8.84 14.91
C PRO A 43 22.00 7.97 14.60
N LEU A 44 23.19 8.29 15.13
CA LEU A 44 24.43 7.54 14.86
C LEU A 44 24.57 6.28 15.73
N SER A 45 24.12 6.35 16.98
CA SER A 45 24.26 5.28 17.98
C SER A 45 23.82 3.88 17.50
N PRO A 46 22.67 3.70 16.80
CA PRO A 46 22.27 2.38 16.32
C PRO A 46 23.27 1.75 15.33
N TYR A 47 23.90 2.56 14.48
CA TYR A 47 24.87 2.07 13.50
C TYR A 47 26.18 1.66 14.17
N LEU A 48 26.65 2.46 15.14
CA LEU A 48 27.83 2.12 15.92
C LEU A 48 27.60 0.85 16.75
N PHE A 49 26.40 0.66 17.30
CA PHE A 49 26.03 -0.58 17.97
C PHE A 49 26.14 -1.78 17.03
N ILE A 50 25.52 -1.72 15.84
CA ILE A 50 25.58 -2.80 14.84
C ILE A 50 27.02 -3.10 14.42
N LEU A 51 27.85 -2.07 14.26
CA LEU A 51 29.26 -2.22 13.89
C LEU A 51 30.05 -3.02 14.94
N VAL A 52 29.79 -2.79 16.23
CA VAL A 52 30.38 -3.58 17.32
C VAL A 52 29.85 -5.01 17.31
N THR A 53 28.54 -5.20 17.10
CA THR A 53 27.92 -6.54 17.03
C THR A 53 28.42 -7.38 15.85
N GLU A 54 28.93 -6.77 14.78
CA GLU A 54 29.60 -7.50 13.68
C GLU A 54 30.81 -8.31 14.19
N GLY A 55 31.45 -7.87 15.28
CA GLY A 55 32.50 -8.62 15.97
C GLY A 55 32.00 -9.98 16.50
N LEU A 56 30.82 -10.01 17.13
CA LEU A 56 30.18 -11.26 17.57
C LEU A 56 29.87 -12.17 16.39
N THR A 57 29.32 -11.61 15.31
CA THR A 57 29.04 -12.34 14.06
C THR A 57 30.29 -12.97 13.48
N ALA A 58 31.41 -12.23 13.46
CA ALA A 58 32.69 -12.71 12.97
C ALA A 58 33.27 -13.85 13.84
N LEU A 59 33.17 -13.73 15.17
CA LEU A 59 33.57 -14.79 16.10
C LEU A 59 32.77 -16.08 15.85
N ILE A 60 31.44 -15.98 15.74
CA ILE A 60 30.59 -17.16 15.49
C ILE A 60 30.91 -17.78 14.14
N LYS A 61 31.05 -16.98 13.07
CA LYS A 61 31.41 -17.50 11.74
C LYS A 61 32.77 -18.21 11.75
N LYS A 62 33.75 -17.70 12.51
CA LYS A 62 35.06 -18.33 12.67
C LYS A 62 34.97 -19.68 13.38
N SER A 63 34.19 -19.78 14.45
CA SER A 63 33.92 -21.04 15.14
C SER A 63 33.16 -22.04 14.26
N VAL A 64 32.22 -21.57 13.44
CA VAL A 64 31.52 -22.42 12.46
C VAL A 64 32.48 -22.94 11.39
N ALA A 65 33.36 -22.08 10.86
CA ALA A 65 34.35 -22.48 9.86
C ALA A 65 35.38 -23.52 10.39
N ARG A 66 35.65 -23.50 11.70
CA ARG A 66 36.53 -24.48 12.37
C ARG A 66 35.84 -25.79 12.72
N GLY A 67 34.51 -25.83 12.69
CA GLY A 67 33.73 -26.98 13.16
C GLY A 67 33.49 -27.01 14.67
N ASP A 68 33.80 -25.93 15.39
CA ASP A 68 33.58 -25.84 16.83
C ASP A 68 32.09 -25.64 17.17
N ILE A 69 31.34 -25.01 16.25
CA ILE A 69 29.88 -24.77 16.36
C ILE A 69 29.23 -25.14 15.03
N HIS A 70 28.17 -25.94 15.04
CA HIS A 70 27.57 -26.42 13.79
C HIS A 70 26.29 -25.67 13.36
N GLY A 71 25.71 -24.83 14.24
CA GLY A 71 24.43 -24.19 13.96
C GLY A 71 23.27 -25.19 13.82
N ILE A 72 22.19 -24.76 13.16
CA ILE A 72 21.05 -25.61 12.83
C ILE A 72 20.84 -25.69 11.31
N GLN A 73 20.60 -26.91 10.82
CA GLN A 73 20.13 -27.17 9.47
C GLN A 73 18.71 -27.73 9.54
N ILE A 74 17.74 -26.98 9.00
CA ILE A 74 16.30 -27.31 9.17
C ILE A 74 15.90 -28.56 8.37
N CYS A 75 16.52 -28.77 7.21
CA CYS A 75 16.32 -29.95 6.37
C CYS A 75 17.54 -30.16 5.47
N ARG A 76 17.68 -31.36 4.90
CA ARG A 76 18.80 -31.68 3.98
C ARG A 76 18.83 -30.67 2.83
N GLY A 77 20.01 -30.13 2.54
CA GLY A 77 20.22 -29.11 1.49
C GLY A 77 19.87 -27.67 1.90
N ALA A 78 19.34 -27.43 3.11
CA ALA A 78 19.08 -26.07 3.58
C ALA A 78 20.40 -25.40 4.04
N PRO A 79 20.52 -24.07 3.92
CA PRO A 79 21.64 -23.33 4.49
C PRO A 79 21.68 -23.52 6.02
N ILE A 80 22.89 -23.58 6.57
CA ILE A 80 23.13 -23.63 8.01
C ILE A 80 22.86 -22.25 8.60
N VAL A 81 22.12 -22.21 9.71
CA VAL A 81 21.87 -20.98 10.47
C VAL A 81 22.54 -21.11 11.83
N SER A 82 23.54 -20.27 12.10
CA SER A 82 24.25 -20.24 13.39
C SER A 82 23.73 -19.17 14.33
N HIS A 83 23.26 -18.04 13.80
CA HIS A 83 22.72 -16.94 14.61
C HIS A 83 21.72 -16.08 13.80
N LEU A 84 20.81 -15.43 14.51
CA LEU A 84 19.94 -14.37 14.00
C LEU A 84 19.97 -13.20 14.99
N LEU A 85 20.14 -11.98 14.51
CA LEU A 85 20.37 -10.81 15.34
C LEU A 85 19.36 -9.71 14.99
N PHE A 86 18.79 -9.06 16.00
CA PHE A 86 18.01 -7.83 15.84
C PHE A 86 18.36 -6.86 16.96
N ALA A 87 19.20 -5.86 16.67
CA ALA A 87 19.83 -5.04 17.70
C ALA A 87 20.50 -5.92 18.77
N ASP A 88 20.14 -5.80 20.04
CA ASP A 88 20.63 -6.60 21.16
C ASP A 88 19.97 -7.98 21.28
N ASP A 89 18.80 -8.18 20.68
CA ASP A 89 18.08 -9.45 20.72
C ASP A 89 18.72 -10.49 19.78
N CYS A 90 19.39 -11.49 20.37
CA CYS A 90 20.14 -12.52 19.66
C CYS A 90 19.50 -13.91 19.79
N PHE A 91 19.35 -14.62 18.68
CA PHE A 91 19.17 -16.08 18.65
C PHE A 91 20.46 -16.75 18.24
N LEU A 92 20.95 -17.66 19.07
CA LEU A 92 22.16 -18.43 18.83
C LEU A 92 21.79 -19.91 18.69
N PHE A 93 22.34 -20.58 17.69
CA PHE A 93 22.06 -21.98 17.39
C PHE A 93 23.35 -22.79 17.50
N CYS A 94 23.30 -23.88 18.27
CA CYS A 94 24.37 -24.88 18.39
C CYS A 94 23.75 -26.25 18.66
N ARG A 95 24.53 -27.32 18.55
CA ARG A 95 24.07 -28.66 18.94
C ARG A 95 23.93 -28.75 20.46
N SER A 96 22.95 -29.53 20.90
CA SER A 96 22.67 -29.76 22.32
C SER A 96 23.65 -30.77 22.94
N ASN A 97 24.95 -30.46 22.91
CA ASN A 97 26.01 -31.24 23.55
C ASN A 97 26.89 -30.34 24.44
N LEU A 98 27.69 -30.98 25.28
CA LEU A 98 28.53 -30.30 26.26
C LEU A 98 29.61 -29.42 25.60
N ASP A 99 30.23 -29.91 24.53
CA ASP A 99 31.38 -29.26 23.89
C ASP A 99 31.00 -27.96 23.18
N GLU A 100 29.94 -27.98 22.36
CA GLU A 100 29.44 -26.78 21.68
C GLU A 100 28.85 -25.77 22.67
N THR A 101 28.22 -26.25 23.75
CA THR A 101 27.71 -25.37 24.81
C THR A 101 28.84 -24.61 25.49
N LYS A 102 29.92 -25.30 25.89
CA LYS A 102 31.09 -24.66 26.50
C LYS A 102 31.79 -23.70 25.53
N HIS A 103 31.93 -24.09 24.26
CA HIS A 103 32.48 -23.21 23.23
C HIS A 103 31.64 -21.95 23.01
N MET A 104 30.31 -22.08 22.96
CA MET A 104 29.41 -20.93 22.86
C MET A 104 29.59 -19.98 24.05
N MET A 105 29.63 -20.49 25.28
CA MET A 105 29.84 -19.65 26.46
C MET A 105 31.21 -18.97 26.48
N SER A 106 32.26 -19.68 26.07
CA SER A 106 33.61 -19.10 25.93
C SER A 106 33.66 -18.01 24.87
N LEU A 107 32.97 -18.20 23.74
CA LEU A 107 32.87 -17.22 22.67
C LEU A 107 32.16 -15.95 23.15
N LEU A 108 31.03 -16.12 23.83
CA LEU A 108 30.27 -15.02 24.40
C LEU A 108 31.11 -14.23 25.41
N LYS A 109 31.81 -14.90 26.33
CA LYS A 109 32.74 -14.25 27.26
C LYS A 109 33.85 -13.47 26.54
N THR A 110 34.42 -14.05 25.48
CA THR A 110 35.43 -13.36 24.65
C THR A 110 34.88 -12.08 24.03
N TYR A 111 33.63 -12.12 23.56
CA TYR A 111 32.96 -10.94 23.03
C TYR A 111 32.72 -9.90 24.13
N GLU A 112 32.22 -10.30 25.31
CA GLU A 112 31.99 -9.40 26.44
C GLU A 112 33.26 -8.66 26.87
N GLU A 113 34.37 -9.39 27.00
CA GLU A 113 35.68 -8.84 27.35
C GLU A 113 36.20 -7.86 26.29
N ALA A 114 35.97 -8.16 25.00
CA ALA A 114 36.44 -7.32 23.90
C ALA A 114 35.57 -6.08 23.66
N SER A 115 34.26 -6.18 23.83
CA SER A 115 33.30 -5.11 23.52
C SER A 115 32.90 -4.29 24.75
N GLY A 116 33.12 -4.81 25.96
CA GLY A 116 32.59 -4.23 27.21
C GLY A 116 31.07 -4.30 27.33
N GLN A 117 30.40 -5.13 26.52
CA GLN A 117 28.97 -5.40 26.63
C GLN A 117 28.78 -6.64 27.50
N GLU A 118 27.69 -6.70 28.26
CA GLU A 118 27.39 -7.84 29.14
C GLU A 118 26.05 -8.46 28.77
N ILE A 119 26.00 -9.79 28.77
CA ILE A 119 24.82 -10.57 28.46
C ILE A 119 23.89 -10.58 29.66
N ASN A 120 22.64 -10.22 29.44
CA ASN A 120 21.64 -10.27 30.49
C ASN A 120 21.17 -11.72 30.71
N MET A 121 21.82 -12.43 31.63
CA MET A 121 21.46 -13.82 31.98
C MET A 121 20.02 -13.96 32.50
N THR A 122 19.47 -12.93 33.15
CA THR A 122 18.09 -12.97 33.67
C THR A 122 17.03 -12.90 32.57
N LYS A 123 17.35 -12.26 31.44
CA LYS A 123 16.50 -12.20 30.24
C LYS A 123 16.78 -13.30 29.23
N SER A 124 17.94 -13.96 29.35
CA SER A 124 18.36 -15.01 28.43
C SER A 124 17.69 -16.33 28.77
N GLU A 125 17.24 -17.03 27.73
CA GLU A 125 16.50 -18.28 27.85
C GLU A 125 17.07 -19.32 26.89
N VAL A 126 17.03 -20.59 27.28
CA VAL A 126 17.42 -21.72 26.42
C VAL A 126 16.24 -22.62 26.12
N PHE A 127 16.19 -23.09 24.87
CA PHE A 127 15.22 -24.06 24.39
C PHE A 127 15.96 -25.25 23.77
N PHE A 128 15.62 -26.46 24.23
CA PHE A 128 16.19 -27.70 23.72
C PHE A 128 15.18 -28.48 22.87
N SER A 129 15.71 -29.36 22.01
CA SER A 129 14.86 -30.30 21.26
C SER A 129 14.18 -31.30 22.19
N ARG A 130 13.00 -31.80 21.82
CA ARG A 130 12.25 -32.80 22.60
C ARG A 130 12.95 -34.16 22.73
N ASN A 131 14.01 -34.37 21.95
CA ASN A 131 14.75 -35.63 21.93
C ASN A 131 15.81 -35.72 23.04
N LEU A 132 16.03 -34.63 23.79
CA LEU A 132 17.00 -34.59 24.89
C LEU A 132 16.31 -34.95 26.21
N SER A 133 16.95 -35.78 27.05
CA SER A 133 16.42 -36.13 28.38
C SER A 133 16.34 -34.89 29.28
N MET A 134 15.39 -34.89 30.22
CA MET A 134 15.21 -33.77 31.17
C MET A 134 16.49 -33.49 31.98
N ALA A 135 17.19 -34.54 32.43
CA ALA A 135 18.47 -34.40 33.15
C ALA A 135 19.53 -33.68 32.30
N ALA A 136 19.68 -34.06 31.02
CA ALA A 136 20.64 -33.41 30.14
C ALA A 136 20.24 -31.96 29.81
N GLN A 137 18.93 -31.65 29.72
CA GLN A 137 18.47 -30.27 29.57
C GLN A 137 18.84 -29.41 30.79
N GLU A 138 18.62 -29.93 31.99
CA GLU A 138 18.96 -29.24 33.24
C GLU A 138 20.46 -29.02 33.39
N ASP A 139 21.28 -30.01 33.04
CA ASP A 139 22.74 -29.90 33.09
C ASP A 139 23.27 -28.85 32.11
N LEU A 140 22.82 -28.87 30.85
CA LEU A 140 23.21 -27.85 29.87
C LEU A 140 22.72 -26.44 30.26
N SER A 141 21.49 -26.34 30.78
CA SER A 141 20.94 -25.07 31.28
C SER A 141 21.76 -24.51 32.44
N ARG A 142 22.22 -25.38 33.36
CA ARG A 142 23.08 -25.02 34.49
C ARG A 142 24.43 -24.49 34.02
N ILE A 143 25.02 -25.11 33.00
CA ILE A 143 26.30 -24.68 32.41
C ILE A 143 26.16 -23.30 31.75
N MET A 144 25.06 -23.08 31.04
CA MET A 144 24.80 -21.79 30.39
C MET A 144 24.42 -20.69 31.40
N GLY A 145 23.91 -21.05 32.59
CA GLY A 145 23.44 -20.08 33.58
C GLY A 145 22.13 -19.38 33.20
N VAL A 146 21.35 -19.98 32.29
CA VAL A 146 20.12 -19.38 31.74
C VAL A 146 18.90 -20.21 32.10
N ARG A 147 17.71 -19.61 31.98
CA ARG A 147 16.44 -20.27 32.28
C ARG A 147 16.05 -21.24 31.16
N LEU A 148 15.73 -22.48 31.51
CA LEU A 148 15.09 -23.44 30.61
C LEU A 148 13.63 -23.04 30.34
N VAL A 149 13.25 -22.91 29.07
CA VAL A 149 11.87 -22.59 28.68
C VAL A 149 11.25 -23.64 27.75
N LEU A 150 9.94 -23.86 27.92
CA LEU A 150 9.15 -24.81 27.11
C LEU A 150 8.72 -24.25 25.74
N GLY A 151 9.28 -23.12 25.31
CA GLY A 151 9.05 -22.53 23.99
C GLY A 151 7.83 -21.62 23.86
N THR A 152 7.27 -21.08 24.95
CA THR A 152 6.08 -20.19 24.94
C THR A 152 6.40 -18.69 25.01
N GLY A 153 7.64 -18.30 24.72
CA GLY A 153 8.08 -16.90 24.74
C GLY A 153 7.52 -16.05 23.60
N ASN A 154 7.61 -14.73 23.76
CA ASN A 154 7.40 -13.76 22.67
C ASN A 154 8.76 -13.22 22.23
N TYR A 155 9.02 -13.21 20.92
CA TYR A 155 10.19 -12.59 20.32
C TYR A 155 9.77 -11.45 19.39
N LEU A 156 10.36 -10.27 19.56
CA LEU A 156 10.01 -9.05 18.83
C LEU A 156 8.49 -8.77 18.81
N GLY A 157 7.76 -9.13 19.87
CA GLY A 157 6.31 -8.96 19.98
C GLY A 157 5.46 -10.01 19.26
N LEU A 158 6.06 -11.11 18.79
CA LEU A 158 5.41 -12.25 18.14
C LEU A 158 5.57 -13.52 18.96
N PRO A 159 4.62 -14.45 18.93
CA PRO A 159 4.78 -15.74 19.58
C PRO A 159 5.91 -16.55 18.90
N SER A 160 6.88 -17.01 19.68
CA SER A 160 8.04 -17.76 19.19
C SER A 160 7.66 -19.16 18.70
N MET A 161 6.66 -19.80 19.31
CA MET A 161 6.11 -21.10 18.87
C MET A 161 4.60 -21.05 18.80
N ILE A 162 4.04 -21.60 17.71
CA ILE A 162 2.59 -21.69 17.53
C ILE A 162 2.12 -23.13 17.78
N GLY A 163 1.53 -23.33 18.95
CA GLY A 163 0.93 -24.60 19.37
C GLY A 163 -0.47 -24.85 18.81
N ARG A 164 -1.14 -25.90 19.31
CA ARG A 164 -2.50 -26.30 18.87
C ARG A 164 -3.57 -25.25 19.21
N LYS A 165 -3.46 -24.57 20.36
CA LYS A 165 -4.42 -23.55 20.84
C LYS A 165 -4.14 -22.15 20.27
N LYS A 166 -4.35 -21.99 18.96
CA LYS A 166 -4.05 -20.74 18.22
C LYS A 166 -4.81 -19.52 18.74
N ARG A 167 -6.07 -19.70 19.17
CA ARG A 167 -6.92 -18.60 19.65
C ARG A 167 -6.30 -17.93 20.88
N ASP A 168 -5.81 -18.74 21.81
CA ASP A 168 -5.22 -18.27 23.08
C ASP A 168 -3.91 -17.53 22.82
N ILE A 169 -3.09 -18.05 21.90
CA ILE A 169 -1.82 -17.43 21.50
C ILE A 169 -2.02 -16.02 20.94
N PHE A 170 -3.10 -15.78 20.18
CA PHE A 170 -3.38 -14.46 19.58
C PHE A 170 -4.38 -13.61 20.39
N ALA A 171 -4.83 -14.06 21.56
CA ALA A 171 -5.80 -13.35 22.38
C ALA A 171 -5.29 -11.97 22.83
N TYR A 172 -3.98 -11.83 23.05
CA TYR A 172 -3.36 -10.56 23.45
C TYR A 172 -3.62 -9.41 22.45
N ILE A 173 -3.84 -9.72 21.16
CA ILE A 173 -4.14 -8.71 20.14
C ILE A 173 -5.51 -8.08 20.43
N LYS A 174 -6.51 -8.93 20.72
CA LYS A 174 -7.84 -8.51 21.12
C LYS A 174 -7.77 -7.65 22.38
N ASP A 175 -6.97 -8.06 23.36
CA ASP A 175 -6.80 -7.31 24.62
C ASP A 175 -6.18 -5.93 24.39
N ARG A 176 -5.19 -5.81 23.48
CA ARG A 176 -4.61 -4.51 23.10
C ARG A 176 -5.64 -3.59 22.44
N VAL A 177 -6.47 -4.13 21.53
CA VAL A 177 -7.58 -3.37 20.91
C VAL A 177 -8.58 -2.94 21.99
N TRP A 178 -8.94 -3.84 22.91
CA TRP A 178 -9.87 -3.56 24.01
C TRP A 178 -9.36 -2.44 24.93
N LYS A 179 -8.10 -2.55 25.38
CA LYS A 179 -7.45 -1.54 26.24
C LYS A 179 -7.45 -0.16 25.57
N ARG A 180 -7.17 -0.08 24.26
CA ARG A 180 -7.21 1.18 23.51
C ARG A 180 -8.63 1.76 23.42
N ILE A 181 -9.61 0.94 23.06
CA ILE A 181 -11.03 1.38 23.03
C ILE A 181 -11.46 1.91 24.40
N ASN A 182 -11.09 1.22 25.49
CA ASN A 182 -11.44 1.64 26.84
C ASN A 182 -10.78 2.95 27.25
N SER A 183 -9.52 3.18 26.84
CA SER A 183 -8.83 4.45 27.10
C SER A 183 -9.50 5.68 26.46
N TRP A 184 -10.41 5.46 25.49
CA TRP A 184 -11.16 6.53 24.84
C TRP A 184 -12.62 6.64 25.28
N ARG A 185 -13.10 5.79 26.20
CA ARG A 185 -14.50 5.82 26.66
C ARG A 185 -14.88 7.16 27.31
N GLY A 186 -13.95 7.80 28.01
CA GLY A 186 -14.16 9.11 28.63
C GLY A 186 -14.08 10.30 27.66
N ARG A 187 -13.82 10.09 26.36
CA ARG A 187 -13.66 11.18 25.38
C ARG A 187 -14.91 11.34 24.54
N ALA A 188 -15.46 12.56 24.50
CA ALA A 188 -16.56 12.92 23.61
C ALA A 188 -16.07 13.02 22.15
N LEU A 189 -15.99 11.88 21.46
CA LEU A 189 -15.53 11.81 20.06
C LEU A 189 -16.72 11.89 19.08
N SER A 190 -16.61 12.79 18.11
CA SER A 190 -17.50 12.81 16.94
C SER A 190 -17.33 11.54 16.10
N LYS A 191 -18.31 11.22 15.23
CA LYS A 191 -18.20 10.06 14.31
C LYS A 191 -16.97 10.18 13.40
N ALA A 192 -16.66 11.38 12.91
CA ALA A 192 -15.44 11.64 12.15
C ALA A 192 -14.18 11.35 12.99
N GLY A 193 -14.15 11.76 14.26
CA GLY A 193 -13.05 11.45 15.19
C GLY A 193 -12.89 9.96 15.44
N LYS A 194 -14.00 9.22 15.60
CA LYS A 194 -13.97 7.75 15.73
C LYS A 194 -13.44 7.07 14.45
N GLU A 195 -13.70 7.63 13.27
CA GLU A 195 -13.21 7.08 11.99
C GLU A 195 -11.68 7.10 11.99
N VAL A 196 -11.12 8.26 12.36
CA VAL A 196 -9.69 8.46 12.46
C VAL A 196 -9.08 7.48 13.47
N MET A 197 -9.63 7.39 14.69
CA MET A 197 -9.11 6.47 15.73
C MET A 197 -9.12 5.00 15.29
N ILE A 198 -10.18 4.55 14.61
CA ILE A 198 -10.26 3.18 14.09
C ILE A 198 -9.18 2.94 13.04
N LYS A 199 -9.06 3.84 12.05
CA LYS A 199 -8.16 3.66 10.90
C LYS A 199 -6.68 3.81 11.28
N SER A 200 -6.33 4.82 12.06
CA SER A 200 -4.94 5.14 12.38
C SER A 200 -4.39 4.31 13.53
N VAL A 201 -5.25 3.90 14.48
CA VAL A 201 -4.80 3.19 15.68
C VAL A 201 -5.32 1.75 15.70
N LEU A 202 -6.64 1.53 15.75
CA LEU A 202 -7.16 0.17 16.02
C LEU A 202 -6.81 -0.83 14.92
N GLN A 203 -6.92 -0.44 13.64
CA GLN A 203 -6.56 -1.29 12.50
C GLN A 203 -5.04 -1.47 12.35
N ALA A 204 -4.24 -0.56 12.92
CA ALA A 204 -2.79 -0.66 12.91
C ALA A 204 -2.27 -1.69 13.93
N ILE A 205 -2.92 -1.85 15.09
CA ILE A 205 -2.51 -2.77 16.17
C ILE A 205 -2.20 -4.20 15.68
N PRO A 206 -3.09 -4.88 14.93
CA PRO A 206 -2.82 -6.24 14.48
C PRO A 206 -1.85 -6.31 13.28
N SER A 207 -1.53 -5.19 12.63
CA SER A 207 -0.84 -5.16 11.32
C SER A 207 0.52 -5.86 11.34
N TYR A 208 1.29 -5.70 12.40
CA TYR A 208 2.59 -6.35 12.51
C TYR A 208 2.47 -7.88 12.58
N VAL A 209 1.55 -8.40 13.39
CA VAL A 209 1.31 -9.86 13.50
C VAL A 209 0.73 -10.41 12.19
N MET A 210 -0.22 -9.70 11.59
CA MET A 210 -0.82 -10.07 10.30
C MET A 210 0.18 -10.08 9.15
N SER A 211 1.34 -9.41 9.28
CA SER A 211 2.39 -9.45 8.26
C SER A 211 3.15 -10.77 8.18
N ILE A 212 2.99 -11.64 9.18
CA ILE A 212 3.72 -12.92 9.30
C ILE A 212 2.74 -14.08 9.46
N TYR A 213 1.67 -13.89 10.23
CA TYR A 213 0.73 -14.95 10.58
C TYR A 213 -0.67 -14.64 10.06
N LEU A 214 -1.35 -15.68 9.56
CA LEU A 214 -2.77 -15.59 9.26
C LEU A 214 -3.53 -15.77 10.56
N LEU A 215 -4.20 -14.73 11.05
CA LEU A 215 -4.94 -14.79 12.31
C LEU A 215 -6.17 -15.71 12.15
N PRO A 216 -6.58 -16.42 13.23
CA PRO A 216 -7.83 -17.18 13.21
C PRO A 216 -9.02 -16.27 12.90
N GLU A 217 -9.91 -16.71 12.02
CA GLU A 217 -11.10 -15.92 11.61
C GLU A 217 -11.98 -15.54 12.80
N SER A 218 -12.06 -16.39 13.83
CA SER A 218 -12.78 -16.07 15.07
C SER A 218 -12.18 -14.88 15.81
N THR A 219 -10.84 -14.81 15.92
CA THR A 219 -10.14 -13.67 16.51
C THR A 219 -10.37 -12.40 15.70
N ILE A 220 -10.32 -12.49 14.37
CA ILE A 220 -10.61 -11.35 13.48
C ILE A 220 -12.04 -10.85 13.69
N LYS A 221 -13.04 -11.74 13.62
CA LYS A 221 -14.45 -11.40 13.83
C LYS A 221 -14.70 -10.77 15.20
N ASP A 222 -14.03 -11.25 16.25
CA ASP A 222 -14.09 -10.66 17.58
C ASP A 222 -13.58 -9.21 17.59
N ILE A 223 -12.43 -8.95 16.93
CA ILE A 223 -11.84 -7.61 16.82
C ILE A 223 -12.75 -6.67 16.01
N GLU A 224 -13.26 -7.12 14.87
CA GLU A 224 -14.17 -6.33 14.02
C GLU A 224 -15.48 -6.01 14.75
N LYS A 225 -16.04 -6.95 15.51
CA LYS A 225 -17.19 -6.70 16.39
C LYS A 225 -16.90 -5.61 17.43
N MET A 226 -15.70 -5.60 18.03
CA MET A 226 -15.30 -4.56 18.98
C MET A 226 -15.18 -3.20 18.31
N MET A 227 -14.55 -3.13 17.14
CA MET A 227 -14.44 -1.88 16.36
C MET A 227 -15.81 -1.37 15.92
N ASN A 228 -16.70 -2.25 15.47
CA ASN A 228 -18.07 -1.89 15.08
C ASN A 228 -18.88 -1.37 16.28
N SER A 229 -18.72 -2.01 17.45
CA SER A 229 -19.36 -1.55 18.69
C SER A 229 -18.82 -0.19 19.14
N PHE A 230 -17.51 0.04 19.05
CA PHE A 230 -16.92 1.34 19.37
C PHE A 230 -17.40 2.43 18.40
N TRP A 231 -17.52 2.12 17.11
CA TRP A 231 -18.03 3.06 16.10
C TRP A 231 -19.46 3.49 16.41
N TRP A 232 -20.38 2.53 16.57
CA TRP A 232 -21.80 2.83 16.76
C TRP A 232 -22.15 3.27 18.18
N GLY A 233 -21.53 2.66 19.18
CA GLY A 233 -21.80 2.91 20.60
C GLY A 233 -21.44 4.32 21.06
N GLY A 234 -21.97 4.69 22.23
CA GLY A 234 -21.68 5.94 22.92
C GLY A 234 -21.62 5.75 24.44
N GLY A 235 -21.15 6.78 25.15
CA GLY A 235 -21.06 6.79 26.62
C GLY A 235 -20.07 5.79 27.21
N ALA A 236 -20.11 5.64 28.55
CA ALA A 236 -19.16 4.81 29.31
C ALA A 236 -19.22 3.30 28.95
N ASN A 237 -20.36 2.81 28.44
CA ASN A 237 -20.58 1.38 28.19
C ASN A 237 -20.56 0.96 26.71
N ASN A 238 -20.27 1.86 25.77
CA ASN A 238 -20.28 1.57 24.31
C ASN A 238 -21.57 0.86 23.85
N GLN A 239 -22.69 1.15 24.52
CA GLN A 239 -24.00 0.63 24.11
C GLN A 239 -24.56 1.49 22.99
N GLY A 240 -25.24 0.87 22.04
CA GLY A 240 -25.83 1.52 20.89
C GLY A 240 -26.21 0.53 19.80
N ILE A 241 -27.23 0.90 19.02
CA ILE A 241 -27.71 0.10 17.89
C ILE A 241 -26.61 0.04 16.81
N ARG A 242 -26.27 -1.16 16.38
CA ARG A 242 -25.39 -1.38 15.22
C ARG A 242 -26.22 -1.24 13.94
N TRP A 243 -26.14 -0.08 13.32
CA TRP A 243 -26.92 0.25 12.13
C TRP A 243 -26.46 -0.52 10.90
N LEU A 244 -25.14 -0.73 10.76
CA LEU A 244 -24.53 -1.52 9.70
C LEU A 244 -23.59 -2.59 10.25
N THR A 245 -23.48 -3.67 9.48
CA THR A 245 -22.49 -4.72 9.64
C THR A 245 -21.11 -4.24 9.17
N TRP A 246 -20.04 -4.88 9.67
CA TRP A 246 -18.67 -4.40 9.46
C TRP A 246 -18.21 -4.52 7.99
N ASP A 247 -18.56 -5.63 7.34
CA ASP A 247 -18.42 -5.87 5.89
C ASP A 247 -18.98 -4.69 5.06
N ARG A 248 -20.21 -4.24 5.36
CA ARG A 248 -20.82 -3.08 4.69
C ARG A 248 -20.07 -1.78 4.94
N MET A 249 -19.40 -1.65 6.09
CA MET A 249 -18.59 -0.49 6.43
C MET A 249 -17.16 -0.55 5.85
N ALA A 250 -16.66 -1.75 5.57
CA ALA A 250 -15.32 -2.00 5.03
C ALA A 250 -15.21 -1.65 3.54
N PHE A 251 -16.33 -1.53 2.82
CA PHE A 251 -16.31 -1.04 1.45
C PHE A 251 -15.65 0.35 1.33
N PRO A 252 -14.95 0.62 0.22
CA PRO A 252 -14.45 1.96 -0.09
C PRO A 252 -15.54 3.03 0.00
N LYS A 253 -15.14 4.26 0.33
CA LYS A 253 -16.04 5.43 0.36
C LYS A 253 -16.75 5.67 -0.97
N ALA A 254 -16.07 5.37 -2.08
CA ALA A 254 -16.62 5.45 -3.44
C ALA A 254 -17.76 4.44 -3.70
N LEU A 255 -17.89 3.41 -2.87
CA LEU A 255 -18.89 2.34 -2.97
C LEU A 255 -19.85 2.34 -1.76
N GLY A 256 -19.93 3.44 -1.02
CA GLY A 256 -20.90 3.61 0.05
C GLY A 256 -20.53 3.00 1.40
N GLY A 257 -19.30 2.50 1.56
CA GLY A 257 -18.74 2.20 2.88
C GLY A 257 -18.03 3.39 3.51
N ILE A 258 -17.33 3.15 4.62
CA ILE A 258 -16.49 4.14 5.31
C ILE A 258 -15.00 3.93 4.99
N GLY A 259 -14.65 2.86 4.29
CA GLY A 259 -13.28 2.49 3.97
C GLY A 259 -12.53 1.96 5.19
N PHE A 260 -13.23 1.28 6.10
CA PHE A 260 -12.56 0.42 7.07
C PHE A 260 -11.95 -0.81 6.37
N LYS A 261 -11.04 -1.50 7.04
CA LYS A 261 -10.42 -2.70 6.47
C LYS A 261 -11.22 -3.93 6.89
N ASP A 262 -11.51 -4.79 5.92
CA ASP A 262 -11.77 -6.20 6.17
C ASP A 262 -10.44 -6.82 6.62
N LEU A 263 -10.35 -7.19 7.90
CA LEU A 263 -9.07 -7.59 8.48
C LEU A 263 -8.60 -8.94 7.94
N HIS A 264 -9.49 -9.81 7.49
CA HIS A 264 -9.12 -11.10 6.90
C HIS A 264 -8.43 -10.92 5.55
N THR A 265 -9.06 -10.18 4.66
CA THR A 265 -8.55 -9.84 3.33
C THR A 265 -7.27 -9.02 3.45
N PHE A 266 -7.22 -8.08 4.41
CA PHE A 266 -6.01 -7.33 4.69
C PHE A 266 -4.87 -8.20 5.20
N ASN A 267 -5.15 -9.20 6.05
CA ASN A 267 -4.17 -10.16 6.52
C ASN A 267 -3.63 -11.03 5.38
N LEU A 268 -4.49 -11.51 4.48
CA LEU A 268 -4.07 -12.24 3.27
C LEU A 268 -3.17 -11.38 2.38
N ALA A 269 -3.55 -10.13 2.11
CA ALA A 269 -2.74 -9.21 1.32
C ALA A 269 -1.37 -8.90 1.97
N MET A 270 -1.31 -8.86 3.30
CA MET A 270 -0.04 -8.70 4.02
C MET A 270 0.87 -9.91 3.88
N ILE A 271 0.33 -11.12 4.01
CA ILE A 271 1.09 -12.36 3.87
C ILE A 271 1.50 -12.60 2.42
N ALA A 272 0.65 -12.24 1.45
CA ALA A 272 0.99 -12.29 0.04
C ALA A 272 2.23 -11.45 -0.28
N LYS A 273 2.47 -10.34 0.44
CA LYS A 273 3.73 -9.58 0.33
C LYS A 273 4.96 -10.41 0.70
N GLN A 274 4.85 -11.31 1.68
CA GLN A 274 5.94 -12.23 2.03
C GLN A 274 6.16 -13.26 0.92
N GLY A 275 5.08 -13.82 0.36
CA GLY A 275 5.14 -14.69 -0.82
C GLY A 275 5.83 -13.99 -2.01
N TRP A 276 5.45 -12.74 -2.28
CA TRP A 276 6.09 -11.90 -3.29
C TRP A 276 7.59 -11.74 -3.03
N ASN A 277 7.99 -11.35 -1.82
CA ASN A 277 9.40 -11.23 -1.46
C ASN A 277 10.19 -12.53 -1.61
N ILE A 278 9.58 -13.68 -1.31
CA ILE A 278 10.20 -15.00 -1.49
C ILE A 278 10.47 -15.27 -2.98
N MET A 279 9.52 -14.90 -3.85
CA MET A 279 9.64 -15.08 -5.30
C MET A 279 10.62 -14.10 -5.94
N THR A 280 10.60 -12.82 -5.55
CA THR A 280 11.42 -11.78 -6.19
C THR A 280 12.80 -11.59 -5.55
N LYS A 281 13.04 -12.14 -4.36
CA LYS A 281 14.34 -12.07 -3.64
C LYS A 281 14.83 -13.46 -3.27
N PRO A 282 15.11 -14.34 -4.25
CA PRO A 282 15.47 -15.73 -4.00
C PRO A 282 16.77 -15.87 -3.20
N GLN A 283 17.63 -14.84 -3.20
CA GLN A 283 18.89 -14.85 -2.46
C GLN A 283 18.74 -14.59 -0.95
N SER A 284 17.57 -14.11 -0.50
CA SER A 284 17.32 -13.89 0.93
C SER A 284 17.35 -15.22 1.70
N LEU A 285 17.83 -15.20 2.95
CA LEU A 285 17.91 -16.40 3.79
C LEU A 285 16.53 -17.09 3.92
N VAL A 286 15.47 -16.30 4.11
CA VAL A 286 14.09 -16.81 4.21
C VAL A 286 13.66 -17.49 2.92
N ALA A 287 13.92 -16.90 1.74
CA ALA A 287 13.56 -17.52 0.47
C ALA A 287 14.30 -18.84 0.25
N LYS A 288 15.61 -18.90 0.53
CA LYS A 288 16.42 -20.12 0.46
C LYS A 288 15.88 -21.23 1.37
N LEU A 289 15.58 -20.89 2.63
CA LEU A 289 15.04 -21.85 3.60
C LEU A 289 13.65 -22.36 3.19
N TYR A 290 12.76 -21.48 2.75
CA TYR A 290 11.40 -21.86 2.36
C TYR A 290 11.38 -22.69 1.07
N LYS A 291 12.21 -22.33 0.09
CA LYS A 291 12.38 -23.07 -1.17
C LYS A 291 12.75 -24.53 -0.88
N VAL A 292 13.84 -24.76 -0.15
CA VAL A 292 14.30 -26.12 0.14
C VAL A 292 13.31 -26.90 1.02
N ARG A 293 12.69 -26.23 2.01
CA ARG A 293 11.81 -26.92 2.97
C ARG A 293 10.44 -27.31 2.42
N TYR A 294 9.85 -26.46 1.57
CA TYR A 294 8.43 -26.57 1.21
C TYR A 294 8.16 -26.75 -0.29
N PHE A 295 9.04 -26.26 -1.17
CA PHE A 295 8.84 -26.36 -2.62
C PHE A 295 10.19 -26.55 -3.36
N PRO A 296 10.98 -27.59 -3.02
CA PRO A 296 12.34 -27.76 -3.55
C PRO A 296 12.34 -27.90 -5.08
N ASN A 297 11.38 -28.65 -5.61
CA ASN A 297 11.29 -29.01 -7.04
C ASN A 297 10.18 -28.25 -7.79
N SER A 298 9.56 -27.23 -7.19
CA SER A 298 8.44 -26.49 -7.80
C SER A 298 8.53 -25.00 -7.52
N THR A 299 7.65 -24.18 -8.10
CA THR A 299 7.51 -22.77 -7.71
C THR A 299 6.66 -22.64 -6.45
N LEU A 300 6.60 -21.43 -5.87
CA LEU A 300 5.69 -21.12 -4.77
C LEU A 300 4.22 -21.23 -5.20
N LEU A 301 3.91 -20.84 -6.44
CA LEU A 301 2.53 -20.86 -6.97
C LEU A 301 2.03 -22.29 -7.14
N ASP A 302 2.90 -23.20 -7.61
CA ASP A 302 2.60 -24.62 -7.85
C ASP A 302 2.83 -25.50 -6.61
N SER A 303 3.20 -24.89 -5.48
CA SER A 303 3.55 -25.64 -4.27
C SER A 303 2.33 -26.31 -3.62
N HIS A 304 2.58 -27.45 -3.00
CA HIS A 304 1.62 -28.14 -2.15
C HIS A 304 1.86 -27.79 -0.67
N ILE A 305 0.82 -27.92 0.16
CA ILE A 305 0.93 -27.58 1.58
C ILE A 305 1.89 -28.52 2.33
N GLY A 306 1.96 -29.80 1.93
CA GLY A 306 2.77 -30.84 2.57
C GLY A 306 2.18 -31.39 3.88
N HIS A 307 2.81 -32.41 4.46
CA HIS A 307 2.29 -33.15 5.62
C HIS A 307 2.51 -32.48 6.98
N ASN A 308 3.64 -31.79 7.18
CA ASN A 308 3.95 -31.09 8.45
C ASN A 308 4.33 -29.61 8.24
N PRO A 309 3.38 -28.78 7.78
CA PRO A 309 3.63 -27.38 7.48
C PRO A 309 3.65 -26.50 8.74
N SER A 310 4.63 -25.57 8.82
CA SER A 310 4.64 -24.52 9.84
C SER A 310 3.42 -23.60 9.70
N TYR A 311 3.05 -22.92 10.78
CA TYR A 311 1.89 -22.03 10.75
C TYR A 311 2.08 -20.86 9.76
N ALA A 312 3.27 -20.28 9.71
CA ALA A 312 3.61 -19.22 8.75
C ALA A 312 3.51 -19.73 7.31
N TRP A 313 4.01 -20.95 7.01
CA TRP A 313 3.90 -21.54 5.68
C TRP A 313 2.44 -21.77 5.28
N ARG A 314 1.58 -22.27 6.18
CA ARG A 314 0.13 -22.39 5.88
C ARG A 314 -0.49 -21.05 5.51
N GLY A 315 -0.06 -19.97 6.16
CA GLY A 315 -0.46 -18.61 5.84
C GLY A 315 -0.02 -18.20 4.43
N ILE A 316 1.27 -18.34 4.13
CA ILE A 316 1.84 -18.01 2.81
C ILE A 316 1.18 -18.83 1.71
N TRP A 317 1.05 -20.13 1.92
CA TRP A 317 0.39 -21.04 1.00
C TRP A 317 -1.08 -20.64 0.77
N LYS A 318 -1.84 -20.30 1.82
CA LYS A 318 -3.22 -19.81 1.65
C LYS A 318 -3.26 -18.45 0.93
N ALA A 319 -2.32 -17.55 1.18
CA ALA A 319 -2.27 -16.23 0.54
C ALA A 319 -1.75 -16.24 -0.91
N ARG A 320 -1.19 -17.37 -1.41
CA ARG A 320 -0.65 -17.47 -2.77
C ARG A 320 -1.67 -17.15 -3.87
N HIS A 321 -2.96 -17.43 -3.64
CA HIS A 321 -4.00 -17.11 -4.62
C HIS A 321 -4.08 -15.60 -4.91
N VAL A 322 -3.76 -14.73 -3.94
CA VAL A 322 -3.69 -13.27 -4.17
C VAL A 322 -2.62 -12.96 -5.22
N LEU A 323 -1.49 -13.68 -5.17
CA LEU A 323 -0.41 -13.55 -6.14
C LEU A 323 -0.80 -14.16 -7.49
N MET A 324 -1.42 -15.34 -7.50
CA MET A 324 -1.87 -15.98 -8.75
C MET A 324 -2.85 -15.12 -9.56
N ASN A 325 -3.66 -14.29 -8.88
CA ASN A 325 -4.61 -13.40 -9.54
C ASN A 325 -4.02 -12.04 -9.97
N GLY A 326 -2.84 -11.66 -9.48
CA GLY A 326 -2.29 -10.31 -9.70
C GLY A 326 -0.86 -10.24 -10.23
N CYS A 327 -0.15 -11.37 -10.27
CA CYS A 327 1.15 -11.48 -10.89
C CYS A 327 1.05 -11.77 -12.39
N ARG A 328 2.02 -11.26 -13.15
CA ARG A 328 2.23 -11.57 -14.57
C ARG A 328 3.72 -11.68 -14.84
N TRP A 329 4.14 -12.54 -15.75
CA TRP A 329 5.48 -12.57 -16.29
C TRP A 329 5.65 -11.55 -17.41
N ILE A 330 6.75 -10.80 -17.37
CA ILE A 330 7.26 -10.06 -18.53
C ILE A 330 8.22 -10.96 -19.28
N ILE A 331 8.19 -10.84 -20.60
CA ILE A 331 8.89 -11.75 -21.50
C ILE A 331 10.28 -11.15 -21.81
N GLY A 332 11.30 -11.80 -21.28
CA GLY A 332 12.69 -11.58 -21.64
C GLY A 332 13.07 -12.50 -22.79
N ASP A 333 13.73 -13.60 -22.44
CA ASP A 333 14.08 -14.70 -23.34
C ASP A 333 12.98 -15.78 -23.43
N GLY A 334 11.96 -15.73 -22.56
CA GLY A 334 10.82 -16.64 -22.55
C GLY A 334 11.16 -18.08 -22.16
N THR A 335 12.37 -18.36 -21.66
CA THR A 335 12.83 -19.72 -21.34
C THR A 335 12.22 -20.24 -20.05
N ASN A 336 11.84 -19.36 -19.13
CA ASN A 336 11.30 -19.72 -17.83
C ASN A 336 9.77 -19.82 -17.82
N ILE A 337 9.09 -19.25 -18.81
CA ILE A 337 7.63 -19.09 -18.82
C ILE A 337 6.97 -20.26 -19.56
N ASN A 338 6.12 -21.02 -18.87
CA ASN A 338 5.28 -22.05 -19.47
C ASN A 338 4.02 -21.40 -20.06
N VAL A 339 3.78 -21.63 -21.35
CA VAL A 339 2.70 -20.96 -22.09
C VAL A 339 1.32 -21.19 -21.46
N MET A 340 1.05 -22.42 -21.00
CA MET A 340 -0.26 -22.81 -20.45
C MET A 340 -0.37 -22.67 -18.93
N ASN A 341 0.76 -22.69 -18.20
CA ASN A 341 0.77 -22.84 -16.73
C ASN A 341 1.29 -21.60 -16.00
N ASP A 342 1.70 -20.55 -16.70
CA ASP A 342 2.16 -19.30 -16.11
C ASP A 342 1.28 -18.12 -16.55
N PRO A 343 1.10 -17.08 -15.72
CA PRO A 343 0.37 -15.89 -16.11
C PRO A 343 1.31 -14.93 -16.86
N TRP A 344 1.15 -14.74 -18.17
CA TRP A 344 2.03 -13.88 -18.97
C TRP A 344 1.29 -12.95 -19.96
N LEU A 345 -0.02 -13.17 -20.19
CA LEU A 345 -0.84 -12.32 -21.05
C LEU A 345 -1.18 -10.98 -20.39
N ARG A 346 -1.39 -9.93 -21.20
CA ARG A 346 -1.66 -8.55 -20.74
C ARG A 346 -3.14 -8.25 -20.43
N GLU A 347 -4.07 -9.15 -20.71
CA GLU A 347 -5.51 -8.90 -20.52
C GLU A 347 -5.91 -8.80 -19.04
N LYS A 348 -6.84 -7.87 -18.74
CA LYS A 348 -7.34 -7.63 -17.37
C LYS A 348 -8.16 -8.79 -16.79
N ASP A 349 -8.76 -9.62 -17.64
CA ASP A 349 -9.65 -10.71 -17.21
C ASP A 349 -9.05 -12.12 -17.46
N GLY A 350 -7.77 -12.19 -17.87
CA GLY A 350 -7.08 -13.46 -18.07
C GLY A 350 -5.62 -13.31 -18.43
N ALA A 351 -4.73 -13.24 -17.42
CA ALA A 351 -3.28 -13.37 -17.63
C ALA A 351 -2.88 -14.78 -18.13
N TRP A 352 -3.84 -15.70 -18.22
CA TRP A 352 -3.69 -17.13 -18.48
C TRP A 352 -4.37 -17.50 -19.80
N ILE A 353 -3.78 -18.41 -20.56
CA ILE A 353 -4.44 -19.00 -21.73
C ILE A 353 -5.57 -19.91 -21.26
N GLN A 354 -6.78 -19.67 -21.77
CA GLN A 354 -7.96 -20.48 -21.42
C GLN A 354 -7.91 -21.83 -22.16
N SER A 355 -8.28 -22.90 -21.46
CA SER A 355 -8.47 -24.23 -22.07
C SER A 355 -9.88 -24.36 -22.66
N PRO A 356 -10.10 -25.22 -23.67
CA PRO A 356 -9.14 -26.15 -24.28
C PRO A 356 -8.35 -25.55 -25.45
N GLN A 357 -7.14 -26.06 -25.69
CA GLN A 357 -6.30 -25.75 -26.87
C GLN A 357 -6.01 -27.04 -27.67
N LEU A 358 -5.52 -26.91 -28.91
CA LEU A 358 -5.21 -28.03 -29.80
C LEU A 358 -4.15 -28.99 -29.20
N GLN A 359 -4.21 -30.28 -29.57
CA GLN A 359 -3.21 -31.28 -29.17
C GLN A 359 -1.80 -30.84 -29.60
N GLY A 360 -0.93 -30.53 -28.63
CA GLY A 360 0.45 -30.06 -28.87
C GLY A 360 0.82 -28.76 -28.15
N ALA A 361 -0.15 -27.97 -27.68
CA ALA A 361 0.10 -26.75 -26.92
C ALA A 361 0.50 -27.00 -25.45
N HIS A 362 0.47 -28.25 -24.99
CA HIS A 362 0.83 -28.63 -23.63
C HIS A 362 2.35 -28.87 -23.53
N ASN A 363 3.02 -28.18 -22.60
CA ASN A 363 4.46 -28.21 -22.33
C ASN A 363 5.38 -27.41 -23.28
N ILE A 364 4.88 -26.36 -23.93
CA ILE A 364 5.71 -25.39 -24.65
C ILE A 364 6.10 -24.19 -23.77
N LYS A 365 7.29 -23.63 -24.01
CA LYS A 365 7.78 -22.39 -23.41
C LYS A 365 7.46 -21.20 -24.30
N VAL A 366 7.41 -20.00 -23.73
CA VAL A 366 7.19 -18.77 -24.51
C VAL A 366 8.30 -18.57 -25.55
N ASN A 367 9.54 -18.98 -25.23
CA ASN A 367 10.65 -18.99 -26.18
C ASN A 367 10.34 -19.77 -27.47
N ASP A 368 9.58 -20.87 -27.38
CA ASP A 368 9.23 -21.68 -28.55
C ASP A 368 8.28 -20.94 -29.51
N LEU A 369 7.61 -19.88 -29.05
CA LEU A 369 6.73 -19.04 -29.86
C LEU A 369 7.46 -17.86 -30.51
N MET A 370 8.75 -17.67 -30.20
CA MET A 370 9.59 -16.60 -30.75
C MET A 370 10.44 -17.11 -31.91
N LEU A 371 10.91 -16.20 -32.77
CA LEU A 371 11.86 -16.52 -33.83
C LEU A 371 13.25 -16.82 -33.23
N PRO A 372 14.01 -17.80 -33.75
CA PRO A 372 15.35 -18.09 -33.25
C PRO A 372 16.28 -16.88 -33.35
N ASN A 373 16.98 -16.55 -32.27
CA ASN A 373 17.95 -15.45 -32.17
C ASN A 373 17.40 -14.03 -32.45
N ILE A 374 16.07 -13.87 -32.59
CA ILE A 374 15.43 -12.59 -32.84
C ILE A 374 14.28 -12.44 -31.86
N LYS A 375 14.23 -11.32 -31.13
CA LYS A 375 13.18 -11.04 -30.16
C LYS A 375 11.86 -10.61 -30.83
N LYS A 376 11.31 -11.48 -31.67
CA LYS A 376 10.09 -11.28 -32.44
C LYS A 376 9.23 -12.54 -32.41
N TRP A 377 7.91 -12.37 -32.42
CA TRP A 377 6.96 -13.49 -32.46
C TRP A 377 7.04 -14.27 -33.78
N ASN A 378 6.96 -15.60 -33.69
CA ASN A 378 6.74 -16.48 -34.83
C ASN A 378 5.23 -16.57 -35.11
N LYS A 379 4.72 -15.63 -35.90
CA LYS A 379 3.28 -15.48 -36.18
C LYS A 379 2.64 -16.76 -36.74
N GLU A 380 3.28 -17.38 -37.73
CA GLU A 380 2.78 -18.61 -38.37
C GLU A 380 2.62 -19.77 -37.37
N LYS A 381 3.61 -19.94 -36.49
CA LYS A 381 3.57 -20.96 -35.44
C LYS A 381 2.47 -20.69 -34.42
N ILE A 382 2.28 -19.43 -34.02
CA ILE A 382 1.24 -19.02 -33.07
C ILE A 382 -0.16 -19.25 -33.68
N GLU A 383 -0.38 -18.86 -34.94
CA GLU A 383 -1.63 -19.05 -35.68
C GLU A 383 -2.00 -20.53 -35.86
N THR A 384 -1.00 -21.41 -35.96
CA THR A 384 -1.22 -22.86 -36.08
C THR A 384 -1.60 -23.51 -34.74
N LEU A 385 -1.11 -22.99 -33.62
CA LEU A 385 -1.23 -23.62 -32.30
C LEU A 385 -2.44 -23.16 -31.50
N PHE A 386 -2.96 -21.95 -31.74
CA PHE A 386 -3.97 -21.32 -30.90
C PHE A 386 -5.19 -20.80 -31.69
N SER A 387 -6.31 -20.61 -31.00
CA SER A 387 -7.49 -19.95 -31.57
C SER A 387 -7.22 -18.47 -31.88
N ALA A 388 -7.97 -17.89 -32.81
CA ALA A 388 -7.79 -16.50 -33.25
C ALA A 388 -7.77 -15.48 -32.09
N ASP A 389 -8.63 -15.67 -31.08
CA ASP A 389 -8.66 -14.80 -29.89
C ASP A 389 -7.35 -14.85 -29.10
N VAL A 390 -6.82 -16.06 -28.88
CA VAL A 390 -5.55 -16.26 -28.16
C VAL A 390 -4.36 -15.77 -29.00
N VAL A 391 -4.39 -15.98 -30.31
CA VAL A 391 -3.37 -15.45 -31.24
C VAL A 391 -3.28 -13.94 -31.11
N ASN A 392 -4.42 -13.24 -31.19
CA ASN A 392 -4.45 -11.78 -31.05
C ASN A 392 -3.89 -11.33 -29.70
N ASN A 393 -4.26 -12.02 -28.62
CA ASN A 393 -3.77 -11.71 -27.28
C ASN A 393 -2.26 -11.91 -27.11
N ILE A 394 -1.67 -12.90 -27.80
CA ILE A 394 -0.22 -13.13 -27.80
C ILE A 394 0.49 -12.06 -28.64
N LEU A 395 0.03 -11.83 -29.87
CA LEU A 395 0.65 -10.87 -30.79
C LEU A 395 0.51 -9.42 -30.31
N ASP A 396 -0.49 -9.12 -29.50
CA ASP A 396 -0.66 -7.84 -28.81
C ASP A 396 0.42 -7.57 -27.77
N ILE A 397 1.20 -8.56 -27.34
CA ILE A 397 2.24 -8.36 -26.33
C ILE A 397 3.50 -7.84 -27.01
N PRO A 398 3.94 -6.61 -26.71
CA PRO A 398 5.18 -6.09 -27.24
C PRO A 398 6.38 -6.82 -26.63
N LEU A 399 7.30 -7.23 -27.48
CA LEU A 399 8.60 -7.78 -27.08
C LEU A 399 9.63 -6.64 -27.01
N ILE A 400 9.88 -6.16 -25.80
CA ILE A 400 10.71 -4.97 -25.57
C ILE A 400 12.17 -5.39 -25.35
N ASP A 401 13.09 -4.91 -26.18
CA ASP A 401 14.52 -5.27 -26.15
C ASP A 401 15.22 -4.95 -24.83
N THR A 402 14.78 -3.91 -24.10
CA THR A 402 15.36 -3.55 -22.80
C THR A 402 15.05 -4.55 -21.68
N VAL A 403 14.16 -5.51 -21.94
CA VAL A 403 13.82 -6.61 -21.03
C VAL A 403 14.59 -7.85 -21.47
N GLU A 404 15.74 -8.12 -20.87
CA GLU A 404 16.60 -9.24 -21.29
C GLU A 404 16.18 -10.57 -20.64
N GLU A 405 15.78 -10.54 -19.37
CA GLU A 405 15.42 -11.73 -18.59
C GLU A 405 13.93 -11.75 -18.24
N ASP A 406 13.36 -12.95 -18.20
CA ASP A 406 12.00 -13.19 -17.69
C ASP A 406 11.87 -12.73 -16.24
N LYS A 407 10.90 -11.85 -15.95
CA LYS A 407 10.66 -11.33 -14.60
C LYS A 407 9.19 -11.36 -14.22
N LEU A 408 8.93 -11.64 -12.96
CA LEU A 408 7.58 -11.55 -12.41
C LEU A 408 7.29 -10.09 -12.00
N VAL A 409 6.13 -9.58 -12.43
CA VAL A 409 5.64 -8.24 -12.13
C VAL A 409 4.24 -8.29 -11.51
N TRP A 410 3.93 -7.30 -10.68
CA TRP A 410 2.60 -7.08 -10.14
C TRP A 410 1.81 -6.13 -11.03
N MET A 411 0.63 -6.56 -11.52
CA MET A 411 -0.11 -5.84 -12.57
C MET A 411 -0.71 -4.50 -12.12
N ASP A 412 -1.16 -4.39 -10.87
CA ASP A 412 -1.81 -3.17 -10.33
C ASP A 412 -0.80 -2.11 -9.86
N ASN A 413 0.43 -2.13 -10.41
CA ASN A 413 1.47 -1.15 -10.15
C ASN A 413 2.30 -0.88 -11.40
N ILE A 414 2.45 0.40 -11.77
CA ILE A 414 3.18 0.82 -12.99
C ILE A 414 4.66 0.42 -13.00
N HIS A 415 5.25 0.11 -11.85
CA HIS A 415 6.65 -0.32 -11.72
C HIS A 415 6.78 -1.82 -11.46
N GLY A 416 5.67 -2.57 -11.51
CA GLY A 416 5.65 -4.02 -11.35
C GLY A 416 5.84 -4.51 -9.91
N GLN A 417 5.71 -3.62 -8.91
CA GLN A 417 5.95 -3.97 -7.50
C GLN A 417 4.67 -4.23 -6.71
N TYR A 418 4.67 -5.30 -5.94
CA TYR A 418 3.57 -5.60 -5.02
C TYR A 418 3.53 -4.63 -3.83
N SER A 419 2.34 -4.10 -3.55
CA SER A 419 2.04 -3.40 -2.32
C SER A 419 0.87 -4.07 -1.60
N VAL A 420 0.82 -4.00 -0.26
CA VAL A 420 -0.33 -4.54 0.50
C VAL A 420 -1.63 -3.85 0.07
N LYS A 421 -1.55 -2.57 -0.32
CA LYS A 421 -2.70 -1.78 -0.78
C LYS A 421 -3.25 -2.33 -2.10
N SER A 422 -2.38 -2.59 -3.08
CA SER A 422 -2.78 -3.11 -4.39
C SER A 422 -3.31 -4.54 -4.29
N GLY A 423 -2.63 -5.42 -3.54
CA GLY A 423 -3.16 -6.77 -3.25
C GLY A 423 -4.50 -6.78 -2.52
N TYR A 424 -4.71 -5.87 -1.56
CA TYR A 424 -6.00 -5.73 -0.88
C TYR A 424 -7.11 -5.26 -1.82
N ASN A 425 -6.82 -4.26 -2.67
CA ASN A 425 -7.78 -3.75 -3.64
C ASN A 425 -8.19 -4.83 -4.66
N LEU A 426 -7.23 -5.59 -5.19
CA LEU A 426 -7.49 -6.70 -6.09
C LEU A 426 -8.48 -7.69 -5.48
N MET A 427 -8.27 -8.08 -4.21
CA MET A 427 -9.16 -9.01 -3.52
C MET A 427 -10.57 -8.44 -3.29
N LEU A 428 -10.68 -7.15 -3.00
CA LEU A 428 -11.98 -6.48 -2.88
C LEU A 428 -12.71 -6.42 -4.23
N ASP A 429 -11.99 -6.17 -5.33
CA ASP A 429 -12.56 -6.14 -6.67
C ASP A 429 -13.04 -7.52 -7.14
N ILE A 430 -12.27 -8.58 -6.86
CA ILE A 430 -12.68 -9.97 -7.12
C ILE A 430 -13.96 -10.29 -6.35
N THR A 431 -13.97 -10.00 -5.04
CA THR A 431 -15.14 -10.23 -4.18
C THR A 431 -16.37 -9.46 -4.68
N ARG A 432 -16.17 -8.23 -5.15
CA ARG A 432 -17.23 -7.38 -5.72
C ARG A 432 -17.80 -7.97 -7.01
N ARG A 433 -16.94 -8.41 -7.94
CA ARG A 433 -17.37 -9.03 -9.20
C ARG A 433 -18.19 -10.28 -8.95
N MET A 434 -17.78 -11.11 -7.98
CA MET A 434 -18.53 -12.31 -7.58
C MET A 434 -19.88 -11.99 -6.95
N ALA A 435 -20.01 -10.85 -6.27
CA ALA A 435 -21.25 -10.45 -5.59
C ALA A 435 -22.29 -9.78 -6.52
N SER A 436 -22.03 -9.63 -7.83
CA SER A 436 -22.94 -9.03 -8.84
C SER A 436 -23.59 -7.70 -8.40
N MET A 437 -22.87 -6.88 -7.64
CA MET A 437 -23.39 -5.58 -7.17
C MET A 437 -23.40 -4.58 -8.32
N THR A 438 -24.56 -4.41 -8.95
CA THR A 438 -24.78 -3.72 -10.23
C THR A 438 -25.30 -2.28 -10.12
N GLN A 439 -25.47 -1.70 -8.94
CA GLN A 439 -25.85 -0.27 -8.81
C GLN A 439 -24.68 0.59 -8.30
N GLN A 440 -24.04 1.30 -9.24
CA GLN A 440 -23.09 2.37 -8.94
C GLN A 440 -23.85 3.66 -8.57
N GLU A 441 -24.32 3.76 -7.34
CA GLU A 441 -24.53 5.07 -6.75
C GLU A 441 -23.17 5.77 -6.64
N ASN A 442 -23.03 6.97 -7.20
CA ASN A 442 -21.75 7.70 -7.20
C ASN A 442 -21.52 8.38 -5.83
N TRP A 443 -21.12 7.59 -4.83
CA TRP A 443 -20.84 8.05 -3.46
C TRP A 443 -19.71 9.08 -3.38
N ASN A 444 -18.86 9.19 -4.42
CA ASN A 444 -17.77 10.17 -4.43
C ASN A 444 -18.28 11.60 -4.34
N ASN A 445 -19.48 11.89 -4.83
CA ASN A 445 -20.04 13.24 -4.80
C ASN A 445 -20.18 13.75 -3.36
N ILE A 446 -20.71 12.92 -2.45
CA ILE A 446 -20.85 13.25 -1.02
C ILE A 446 -19.48 13.51 -0.37
N TRP A 447 -18.46 12.72 -0.71
CA TRP A 447 -17.15 12.84 -0.07
C TRP A 447 -16.31 14.00 -0.62
N LYS A 448 -16.54 14.40 -1.87
CA LYS A 448 -15.84 15.50 -2.56
C LYS A 448 -16.35 16.90 -2.21
N ILE A 449 -17.54 17.04 -1.61
CA ILE A 449 -18.09 18.37 -1.25
C ILE A 449 -17.14 19.14 -0.32
N CYS A 450 -17.19 20.48 -0.40
CA CYS A 450 -16.39 21.36 0.45
C CYS A 450 -17.12 21.63 1.77
N ALA A 451 -17.07 20.67 2.71
CA ALA A 451 -17.78 20.76 3.99
C ALA A 451 -17.02 20.09 5.15
N PRO A 452 -17.33 20.44 6.42
CA PRO A 452 -16.73 19.78 7.58
C PRO A 452 -16.95 18.25 7.55
N PRO A 453 -15.98 17.41 7.97
CA PRO A 453 -16.14 15.95 7.92
C PRO A 453 -17.39 15.42 8.61
N LYS A 454 -17.81 16.03 9.72
CA LYS A 454 -19.03 15.65 10.48
C LYS A 454 -20.31 15.77 9.65
N THR A 455 -20.40 16.73 8.73
CA THR A 455 -21.60 16.93 7.89
C THR A 455 -21.64 15.87 6.79
N LYS A 456 -20.50 15.57 6.16
CA LYS A 456 -20.36 14.46 5.18
C LYS A 456 -20.76 13.11 5.78
N HIS A 457 -20.35 12.85 7.02
CA HIS A 457 -20.77 11.65 7.75
C HIS A 457 -22.27 11.58 7.98
N LEU A 458 -22.91 12.72 8.27
CA LEU A 458 -24.37 12.74 8.41
C LEU A 458 -25.05 12.42 7.09
N LEU A 459 -24.64 13.06 5.98
CA LEU A 459 -25.17 12.77 4.65
C LEU A 459 -25.05 11.28 4.30
N TRP A 460 -23.87 10.70 4.52
CA TRP A 460 -23.66 9.27 4.30
C TRP A 460 -24.58 8.41 5.17
N ARG A 461 -24.82 8.78 6.43
CA ARG A 461 -25.76 8.04 7.31
C ARG A 461 -27.21 8.15 6.84
N ILE A 462 -27.63 9.30 6.32
CA ILE A 462 -28.96 9.48 5.74
C ILE A 462 -29.10 8.57 4.51
N CYS A 463 -28.16 8.65 3.57
CA CYS A 463 -28.20 7.85 2.34
C CYS A 463 -28.08 6.33 2.59
N ARG A 464 -27.49 5.93 3.73
CA ARG A 464 -27.42 4.52 4.17
C ARG A 464 -28.56 4.11 5.08
N GLU A 465 -29.54 4.98 5.33
CA GLU A 465 -30.70 4.71 6.18
C GLU A 465 -30.31 4.33 7.62
N CYS A 466 -29.25 4.97 8.12
CA CYS A 466 -28.61 4.69 9.41
C CYS A 466 -28.79 5.85 10.40
N LEU A 467 -29.80 6.67 10.18
CA LEU A 467 -30.16 7.78 11.04
C LEU A 467 -31.31 7.37 11.99
N PRO A 468 -31.19 7.60 13.32
CA PRO A 468 -32.15 7.13 14.31
C PRO A 468 -33.37 8.07 14.42
N THR A 469 -34.10 8.24 13.32
CA THR A 469 -35.44 8.84 13.34
C THR A 469 -36.42 7.90 14.06
N ARG A 470 -37.52 8.41 14.62
CA ARG A 470 -38.48 7.55 15.35
C ARG A 470 -39.03 6.43 14.47
N THR A 471 -39.30 6.68 13.19
CA THR A 471 -39.72 5.62 12.24
C THR A 471 -38.68 4.49 12.15
N ARG A 472 -37.39 4.82 11.98
CA ARG A 472 -36.31 3.83 11.91
C ARG A 472 -36.04 3.12 13.24
N LEU A 473 -36.19 3.80 14.36
CA LEU A 473 -36.10 3.20 15.68
C LEU A 473 -37.24 2.20 15.91
N HIS A 474 -38.45 2.54 15.49
CA HIS A 474 -39.61 1.67 15.56
C HIS A 474 -39.44 0.41 14.67
N GLU A 475 -38.93 0.56 13.44
CA GLU A 475 -38.54 -0.58 12.58
C GLU A 475 -37.54 -1.54 13.27
N ARG A 476 -36.68 -0.99 14.13
CA ARG A 476 -35.72 -1.75 14.96
C ARG A 476 -36.30 -2.22 16.29
N ARG A 477 -37.62 -2.15 16.48
CA ARG A 477 -38.37 -2.56 17.67
C ARG A 477 -37.95 -1.80 18.95
N VAL A 478 -37.50 -0.56 18.80
CA VAL A 478 -37.25 0.33 19.94
C VAL A 478 -38.57 0.98 20.35
N PRO A 479 -39.01 0.85 21.61
CA PRO A 479 -40.24 1.49 22.06
C PRO A 479 -40.06 3.01 22.08
N CYS A 480 -40.74 3.70 21.17
CA CYS A 480 -40.79 5.16 21.10
C CYS A 480 -42.06 5.61 20.35
N THR A 481 -42.47 6.86 20.57
CA THR A 481 -43.55 7.48 19.79
C THR A 481 -43.12 7.68 18.34
N LEU A 482 -44.05 7.72 17.39
CA LEU A 482 -43.74 7.96 15.98
C LEU A 482 -43.70 9.45 15.61
N LEU A 483 -44.41 10.31 16.34
CA LEU A 483 -44.55 11.73 16.03
C LEU A 483 -43.19 12.45 16.02
N CYS A 484 -43.05 13.53 15.26
CA CYS A 484 -41.84 14.35 15.23
C CYS A 484 -41.66 15.08 16.58
N PRO A 485 -40.46 15.07 17.20
CA PRO A 485 -40.22 15.80 18.44
C PRO A 485 -40.22 17.32 18.28
N LEU A 486 -40.19 17.84 17.05
CA LEU A 486 -40.19 19.28 16.77
C LEU A 486 -41.61 19.82 16.54
N CYS A 487 -42.41 19.16 15.71
CA CYS A 487 -43.76 19.64 15.36
C CYS A 487 -44.90 18.89 16.05
N GLU A 488 -44.66 17.68 16.54
CA GLU A 488 -45.63 16.78 17.17
C GLU A 488 -46.87 16.43 16.32
N GLN A 489 -46.87 16.77 15.02
CA GLN A 489 -48.02 16.60 14.12
C GLN A 489 -47.89 15.40 13.18
N TYR A 490 -46.69 15.13 12.67
CA TYR A 490 -46.42 14.10 11.67
C TYR A 490 -45.41 13.08 12.17
N ASN A 491 -45.35 11.90 11.54
CA ASN A 491 -44.34 10.89 11.87
C ASN A 491 -42.92 11.41 11.56
N GLU A 492 -41.96 11.02 12.40
CA GLU A 492 -40.56 11.38 12.22
C GLU A 492 -39.83 10.40 11.31
N ASP A 493 -39.86 10.67 10.01
CA ASP A 493 -38.95 10.07 9.02
C ASP A 493 -37.88 11.08 8.54
N ASP A 494 -36.94 10.60 7.73
CA ASP A 494 -35.85 11.44 7.21
C ASP A 494 -36.40 12.59 6.35
N TRP A 495 -37.44 12.35 5.56
CA TRP A 495 -38.04 13.33 4.66
C TRP A 495 -38.69 14.48 5.43
N HIS A 496 -39.50 14.16 6.42
CA HIS A 496 -40.17 15.13 7.27
C HIS A 496 -39.15 15.99 8.02
N VAL A 497 -38.19 15.35 8.70
CA VAL A 497 -37.18 16.06 9.51
C VAL A 497 -36.38 17.04 8.67
N PHE A 498 -35.98 16.68 7.45
CA PHE A 498 -35.10 17.55 6.66
C PHE A 498 -35.82 18.52 5.73
N PHE A 499 -37.05 18.21 5.31
CA PHE A 499 -37.69 18.93 4.21
C PHE A 499 -39.08 19.49 4.50
N THR A 500 -39.95 18.80 5.25
CA THR A 500 -41.35 19.25 5.37
C THR A 500 -41.72 19.76 6.77
N CYS A 501 -40.88 19.54 7.78
CA CYS A 501 -41.08 20.12 9.11
C CYS A 501 -41.04 21.66 9.04
N ASN A 502 -41.93 22.35 9.77
CA ASN A 502 -42.03 23.82 9.73
C ASN A 502 -40.70 24.52 10.03
N ASP A 503 -39.95 24.05 11.02
CA ASP A 503 -38.62 24.59 11.35
C ASP A 503 -37.62 24.37 10.19
N SER A 504 -37.69 23.24 9.51
CA SER A 504 -36.82 22.93 8.38
C SER A 504 -37.15 23.78 7.16
N VAL A 505 -38.42 24.04 6.88
CA VAL A 505 -38.86 24.97 5.82
C VAL A 505 -38.29 26.37 6.08
N GLN A 506 -38.50 26.93 7.27
CA GLN A 506 -38.00 28.25 7.64
C GLN A 506 -36.46 28.32 7.60
N ALA A 507 -35.78 27.23 8.00
CA ALA A 507 -34.31 27.17 7.97
C ALA A 507 -33.75 27.17 6.55
N ARG A 508 -34.40 26.47 5.60
CA ARG A 508 -34.00 26.48 4.18
C ARG A 508 -34.17 27.85 3.54
N GLN A 509 -35.27 28.55 3.87
CA GLN A 509 -35.53 29.92 3.43
C GLN A 509 -34.46 30.88 3.97
N ALA A 510 -34.21 30.84 5.28
CA ALA A 510 -33.19 31.67 5.93
C ALA A 510 -31.75 31.35 5.47
N ALA A 511 -31.47 30.10 5.09
CA ALA A 511 -30.20 29.69 4.49
C ALA A 511 -30.09 30.05 2.99
N GLY A 512 -31.19 30.41 2.32
CA GLY A 512 -31.23 30.72 0.88
C GLY A 512 -31.09 29.50 -0.02
N LEU A 513 -31.52 28.33 0.47
CA LEU A 513 -31.49 27.06 -0.27
C LEU A 513 -32.89 26.59 -0.69
N ASP A 514 -33.94 27.36 -0.39
CA ASP A 514 -35.32 26.91 -0.53
C ASP A 514 -35.72 26.60 -1.98
N SER A 515 -35.34 27.45 -2.95
CA SER A 515 -35.59 27.18 -4.37
C SER A 515 -34.92 25.90 -4.85
N ILE A 516 -33.62 25.76 -4.55
CA ILE A 516 -32.80 24.61 -4.95
C ILE A 516 -33.34 23.31 -4.35
N ILE A 517 -33.74 23.33 -3.08
CA ILE A 517 -34.24 22.14 -2.39
C ILE A 517 -35.67 21.82 -2.87
N THR A 518 -36.54 22.81 -3.03
CA THR A 518 -37.93 22.61 -3.48
C THR A 518 -37.99 22.00 -4.88
N ASP A 519 -37.17 22.48 -5.81
CA ASP A 519 -37.07 21.93 -7.17
C ASP A 519 -36.70 20.44 -7.16
N ARG A 520 -35.84 20.01 -6.23
CA ARG A 520 -35.40 18.61 -6.12
C ARG A 520 -36.41 17.74 -5.37
N ILE A 521 -37.09 18.28 -4.36
CA ILE A 521 -38.16 17.58 -3.64
C ILE A 521 -39.33 17.25 -4.57
N GLN A 522 -39.61 18.07 -5.58
CA GLN A 522 -40.64 17.78 -6.58
C GLN A 522 -40.23 16.69 -7.57
N GLN A 523 -38.93 16.47 -7.77
CA GLN A 523 -38.38 15.53 -8.75
C GLN A 523 -38.10 14.13 -8.17
N TYR A 524 -37.82 14.05 -6.87
CA TYR A 524 -37.35 12.83 -6.21
C TYR A 524 -38.24 12.49 -5.03
N ASN A 525 -38.32 11.20 -4.68
CA ASN A 525 -39.22 10.71 -3.62
C ASN A 525 -38.47 10.28 -2.34
N ASN A 526 -37.14 10.35 -2.34
CA ASN A 526 -36.35 10.01 -1.17
C ASN A 526 -35.21 11.01 -0.91
N VAL A 527 -34.80 11.09 0.36
CA VAL A 527 -33.79 12.06 0.80
C VAL A 527 -32.41 11.77 0.19
N ALA A 528 -32.10 10.50 -0.05
CA ALA A 528 -30.82 10.10 -0.62
C ALA A 528 -30.63 10.65 -2.03
N GLU A 529 -31.64 10.51 -2.90
CA GLU A 529 -31.67 11.06 -4.25
C GLU A 529 -31.51 12.58 -4.26
N VAL A 530 -32.22 13.29 -3.38
CA VAL A 530 -32.07 14.75 -3.24
C VAL A 530 -30.64 15.13 -2.83
N ILE A 531 -30.05 14.41 -1.86
CA ILE A 531 -28.65 14.62 -1.46
C ILE A 531 -27.71 14.39 -2.64
N HIS A 532 -27.87 13.29 -3.37
CA HIS A 532 -27.03 12.95 -4.51
C HIS A 532 -27.16 13.98 -5.63
N ALA A 533 -28.37 14.43 -5.94
CA ALA A 533 -28.65 15.45 -6.95
C ALA A 533 -28.01 16.80 -6.61
N ILE A 534 -28.10 17.25 -5.35
CA ILE A 534 -27.50 18.50 -4.91
C ILE A 534 -25.96 18.39 -4.86
N CYS A 535 -25.42 17.31 -4.31
CA CYS A 535 -23.96 17.12 -4.26
C CYS A 535 -23.31 16.95 -5.64
N PHE A 536 -24.08 16.57 -6.67
CA PHE A 536 -23.61 16.44 -8.05
C PHE A 536 -23.83 17.70 -8.89
N GLY A 537 -25.04 18.27 -8.85
CA GLY A 537 -25.47 19.31 -9.77
C GLY A 537 -25.28 20.75 -9.27
N ALA A 538 -25.11 20.96 -7.97
CA ALA A 538 -24.90 22.30 -7.42
C ALA A 538 -23.40 22.66 -7.37
N ASP A 539 -23.10 23.96 -7.29
CA ASP A 539 -21.74 24.43 -7.06
C ASP A 539 -21.21 23.98 -5.68
N ARG A 540 -19.89 24.07 -5.51
CA ARG A 540 -19.20 23.56 -4.30
C ARG A 540 -19.64 24.26 -3.03
N ASP A 541 -20.02 25.55 -3.10
CA ASP A 541 -20.44 26.31 -1.94
C ASP A 541 -21.85 25.92 -1.51
N THR A 542 -22.79 25.88 -2.46
CA THR A 542 -24.17 25.44 -2.24
C THR A 542 -24.23 24.04 -1.66
N ALA A 543 -23.50 23.08 -2.23
CA ALA A 543 -23.46 21.71 -1.70
C ALA A 543 -22.88 21.65 -0.27
N GLY A 544 -21.90 22.50 0.05
CA GLY A 544 -21.30 22.60 1.38
C GLY A 544 -22.26 23.23 2.41
N LEU A 545 -22.98 24.28 2.02
CA LEU A 545 -23.99 24.92 2.85
C LEU A 545 -25.17 23.98 3.11
N PHE A 546 -25.65 23.27 2.09
CA PHE A 546 -26.69 22.26 2.21
C PHE A 546 -26.32 21.16 3.22
N ALA A 547 -25.11 20.61 3.11
CA ALA A 547 -24.61 19.62 4.07
C ALA A 547 -24.57 20.16 5.50
N THR A 548 -24.20 21.43 5.66
CA THR A 548 -24.15 22.12 6.96
C THR A 548 -25.54 22.35 7.53
N LEU A 549 -26.51 22.74 6.69
CA LEU A 549 -27.91 22.92 7.07
C LEU A 549 -28.51 21.62 7.60
N LEU A 550 -28.38 20.50 6.88
CA LEU A 550 -28.89 19.20 7.35
C LEU A 550 -28.25 18.79 8.69
N TRP A 551 -26.97 19.12 8.89
CA TRP A 551 -26.31 18.89 10.17
C TRP A 551 -26.85 19.75 11.31
N VAL A 552 -27.14 21.02 11.06
CA VAL A 552 -27.74 21.92 12.04
C VAL A 552 -29.15 21.46 12.41
N LEU A 553 -29.98 21.09 11.42
CA LEU A 553 -31.34 20.57 11.64
C LEU A 553 -31.33 19.30 12.49
N TRP A 554 -30.47 18.33 12.13
CA TRP A 554 -30.34 17.10 12.89
C TRP A 554 -29.86 17.35 14.33
N ASN A 555 -28.96 18.32 14.52
CA ASN A 555 -28.48 18.69 15.86
C ASN A 555 -29.57 19.36 16.70
N ASN A 556 -30.38 20.25 16.09
CA ASN A 556 -31.52 20.88 16.76
C ASN A 556 -32.54 19.84 17.24
N ARG A 557 -32.89 18.89 16.36
CA ARG A 557 -33.75 17.75 16.71
C ARG A 557 -33.19 16.99 17.91
N ASN A 558 -31.89 16.65 17.91
CA ASN A 558 -31.30 15.91 19.02
C ASN A 558 -31.31 16.73 20.32
N ASN A 559 -31.06 18.04 20.26
CA ASN A 559 -31.16 18.89 21.44
C ASN A 559 -32.59 18.91 22.01
N LYS A 560 -33.62 18.92 21.15
CA LYS A 560 -35.01 18.82 21.60
C LYS A 560 -35.28 17.48 22.29
N VAL A 561 -34.78 16.38 21.73
CA VAL A 561 -34.99 15.03 22.31
C VAL A 561 -34.26 14.84 23.64
N TRP A 562 -33.02 15.31 23.77
CA TRP A 562 -32.16 14.98 24.92
C TRP A 562 -32.11 16.07 26.00
N ASN A 563 -32.33 17.33 25.63
CA ASN A 563 -32.21 18.49 26.52
C ASN A 563 -33.50 19.32 26.58
N ASP A 564 -34.56 18.92 25.87
CA ASP A 564 -35.80 19.68 25.69
C ASP A 564 -35.59 21.13 25.20
N GLN A 565 -34.55 21.34 24.40
CA GLN A 565 -34.17 22.65 23.85
C GLN A 565 -34.19 22.63 22.32
N ASN A 566 -34.86 23.61 21.71
CA ASN A 566 -34.81 23.85 20.27
C ASN A 566 -34.67 25.33 19.95
N GLU A 567 -34.03 25.61 18.82
CA GLU A 567 -33.99 26.93 18.20
C GLU A 567 -35.01 27.01 17.05
N THR A 568 -35.51 28.20 16.77
CA THR A 568 -36.46 28.45 15.66
C THR A 568 -35.84 28.14 14.30
N GLY A 569 -36.64 27.70 13.33
CA GLY A 569 -36.15 27.42 11.98
C GLY A 569 -35.33 28.55 11.34
N ARG A 570 -35.78 29.81 11.45
CA ARG A 570 -35.05 30.97 10.91
C ARG A 570 -33.65 31.12 11.51
N SER A 571 -33.49 30.95 12.82
CA SER A 571 -32.17 31.05 13.47
C SER A 571 -31.25 29.89 13.07
N LEU A 572 -31.79 28.68 12.86
CA LEU A 572 -31.03 27.53 12.34
C LEU A 572 -30.45 27.78 10.94
N GLY A 573 -31.22 28.40 10.05
CA GLY A 573 -30.74 28.76 8.71
C GLY A 573 -29.59 29.77 8.74
N ILE A 574 -29.70 30.81 9.58
CA ILE A 574 -28.62 31.79 9.81
C ILE A 574 -27.38 31.11 10.41
N LYS A 575 -27.59 30.23 11.40
CA LYS A 575 -26.52 29.45 12.04
C LYS A 575 -25.78 28.56 11.05
N ALA A 576 -26.48 27.92 10.11
CA ALA A 576 -25.88 27.11 9.07
C ALA A 576 -24.97 27.94 8.15
N ARG A 577 -25.40 29.16 7.77
CA ARG A 577 -24.58 30.11 7.00
C ARG A 577 -23.35 30.55 7.78
N GLN A 578 -23.51 30.94 9.05
CA GLN A 578 -22.39 31.36 9.89
C GLN A 578 -21.33 30.25 10.01
N LEU A 579 -21.76 29.03 10.34
CA LEU A 579 -20.86 27.88 10.44
C LEU A 579 -20.15 27.56 9.11
N ARG A 580 -20.81 27.78 7.98
CA ARG A 580 -20.21 27.63 6.65
C ARG A 580 -19.12 28.69 6.45
N THR A 581 -19.42 29.95 6.72
CA THR A 581 -18.49 31.08 6.59
C THR A 581 -17.26 30.90 7.48
N ASP A 582 -17.47 30.58 8.75
CA ASP A 582 -16.38 30.34 9.72
C ASP A 582 -15.47 29.20 9.24
N TRP A 583 -16.05 28.12 8.74
CA TRP A 583 -15.28 26.99 8.23
C TRP A 583 -14.46 27.35 6.98
N VAL A 584 -15.02 28.14 6.05
CA VAL A 584 -14.26 28.63 4.88
C VAL A 584 -13.08 29.48 5.33
N ALA A 585 -13.31 30.42 6.24
CA ALA A 585 -12.27 31.32 6.74
C ALA A 585 -11.10 30.53 7.35
N VAL A 586 -11.39 29.53 8.19
CA VAL A 586 -10.36 28.66 8.78
C VAL A 586 -9.60 27.85 7.72
N GLN A 587 -10.28 27.33 6.70
CA GLN A 587 -9.62 26.58 5.63
C GLN A 587 -8.67 27.46 4.80
N GLN A 588 -9.03 28.72 4.55
CA GLN A 588 -8.17 29.67 3.85
C GLN A 588 -6.90 29.97 4.64
N VAL A 589 -7.00 30.13 5.96
CA VAL A 589 -5.83 30.34 6.84
C VAL A 589 -4.92 29.12 6.88
N GLN A 590 -5.49 27.91 6.97
CA GLN A 590 -4.70 26.66 7.00
C GLN A 590 -3.99 26.36 5.67
N GLN A 591 -4.50 26.86 4.55
CA GLN A 591 -3.91 26.63 3.23
C GLN A 591 -2.76 27.59 2.88
N GLY A 592 -2.46 28.60 3.71
CA GLY A 592 -1.14 29.23 3.83
C GLY A 592 -0.40 29.61 2.53
N SER A 593 -1.12 29.89 1.44
CA SER A 593 -0.56 30.36 0.17
C SER A 593 -1.71 31.00 -0.60
N PRO A 594 -1.54 32.20 -1.17
CA PRO A 594 -2.45 32.68 -2.19
C PRO A 594 -2.46 31.61 -3.27
N SER A 595 -3.65 31.11 -3.60
CA SER A 595 -3.83 30.44 -4.87
C SER A 595 -3.38 31.46 -5.92
N ILE A 596 -2.18 31.28 -6.47
CA ILE A 596 -1.84 31.86 -7.75
C ILE A 596 -2.95 31.34 -8.64
N MET A 597 -3.92 32.20 -8.96
CA MET A 597 -4.80 32.00 -10.10
C MET A 597 -3.84 31.65 -11.21
N GLN A 598 -3.79 30.38 -11.60
CA GLN A 598 -3.12 29.96 -12.80
C GLN A 598 -3.89 30.66 -13.91
N GLN A 599 -3.47 31.89 -14.23
CA GLN A 599 -3.71 32.48 -15.53
C GLN A 599 -3.36 31.37 -16.51
N GLN A 600 -4.31 31.04 -17.38
CA GLN A 600 -4.09 30.17 -18.51
C GLN A 600 -3.02 30.84 -19.39
N GLN A 601 -1.75 30.73 -19.02
CA GLN A 601 -0.65 31.00 -19.92
C GLN A 601 -0.77 29.93 -21.01
N ILE A 602 -1.17 30.39 -22.19
CA ILE A 602 -1.03 29.71 -23.45
C ILE A 602 0.44 29.27 -23.51
N SER A 603 0.72 27.97 -23.41
CA SER A 603 2.10 27.49 -23.43
C SER A 603 2.57 27.49 -24.88
N VAL A 604 3.18 28.59 -25.31
CA VAL A 604 3.87 28.66 -26.60
C VAL A 604 5.21 27.96 -26.47
N TRP A 605 5.54 27.09 -27.44
CA TRP A 605 6.85 26.44 -27.52
C TRP A 605 7.98 27.49 -27.55
N ARG A 606 9.08 27.25 -26.85
CA ARG A 606 10.21 28.20 -26.77
C ARG A 606 11.47 27.59 -27.39
N LYS A 607 12.21 28.38 -28.17
CA LYS A 607 13.50 27.98 -28.74
C LYS A 607 14.55 27.62 -27.67
N PRO A 608 15.45 26.66 -27.93
CA PRO A 608 16.54 26.33 -27.01
C PRO A 608 17.63 27.42 -26.97
N PRO A 609 18.53 27.40 -25.96
CA PRO A 609 19.70 28.28 -25.90
C PRO A 609 20.64 28.10 -27.10
N MET A 610 21.51 29.09 -27.34
CA MET A 610 22.54 28.99 -28.38
C MET A 610 23.43 27.76 -28.16
N GLY A 611 23.71 27.01 -29.24
CA GLY A 611 24.51 25.77 -29.18
C GLY A 611 23.76 24.54 -28.67
N TRP A 612 22.44 24.64 -28.46
CA TRP A 612 21.57 23.53 -28.07
C TRP A 612 20.54 23.21 -29.13
N PHE A 613 20.21 21.93 -29.24
CA PHE A 613 19.07 21.42 -29.97
C PHE A 613 17.89 21.16 -29.03
N LYS A 614 16.69 21.19 -29.58
CA LYS A 614 15.47 20.82 -28.87
C LYS A 614 14.71 19.76 -29.66
N CYS A 615 14.50 18.61 -29.04
CA CYS A 615 13.82 17.47 -29.62
C CYS A 615 12.46 17.29 -28.95
N ASN A 616 11.36 17.49 -29.69
CA ASN A 616 10.01 17.19 -29.23
C ASN A 616 9.68 15.74 -29.58
N VAL A 617 9.10 14.98 -28.65
CA VAL A 617 8.79 13.55 -28.82
C VAL A 617 7.36 13.25 -28.39
N ASP A 618 6.70 12.31 -29.07
CA ASP A 618 5.33 11.87 -28.77
C ASP A 618 5.12 10.42 -29.25
N ALA A 619 4.13 9.72 -28.68
CA ALA A 619 3.74 8.39 -29.13
C ALA A 619 2.33 8.37 -29.77
N GLY A 620 2.16 7.50 -30.76
CA GLY A 620 0.90 7.21 -31.44
C GLY A 620 0.42 5.80 -31.11
N PHE A 621 -0.89 5.64 -30.82
CA PHE A 621 -1.48 4.37 -30.43
C PHE A 621 -2.56 3.96 -31.43
N HIS A 622 -2.37 2.80 -32.09
CA HIS A 622 -3.23 2.30 -33.15
C HIS A 622 -3.75 0.92 -32.78
N ASN A 623 -4.68 0.90 -31.81
CA ASN A 623 -5.17 -0.32 -31.18
C ASN A 623 -5.81 -1.31 -32.17
N ASP A 624 -6.46 -0.81 -33.22
CA ASP A 624 -7.09 -1.63 -34.25
C ASP A 624 -6.08 -2.40 -35.12
N LEU A 625 -4.86 -1.86 -35.21
CA LEU A 625 -3.74 -2.47 -35.96
C LEU A 625 -2.73 -3.16 -35.05
N SER A 626 -2.95 -3.17 -33.74
CA SER A 626 -2.01 -3.67 -32.73
C SER A 626 -0.60 -3.10 -32.92
N ARG A 627 -0.52 -1.79 -33.15
CA ARG A 627 0.75 -1.07 -33.35
C ARG A 627 0.84 0.16 -32.48
N THR A 628 2.06 0.48 -32.08
CA THR A 628 2.42 1.73 -31.42
C THR A 628 3.51 2.40 -32.21
N SER A 629 3.39 3.70 -32.46
CA SER A 629 4.35 4.50 -33.22
C SER A 629 4.97 5.59 -32.36
N ASP A 630 6.08 6.12 -32.82
CA ASP A 630 6.71 7.32 -32.29
C ASP A 630 6.88 8.39 -33.35
N GLY A 631 6.95 9.63 -32.89
CA GLY A 631 7.32 10.77 -33.71
C GLY A 631 8.21 11.71 -32.92
N TRP A 632 9.29 12.16 -33.55
CA TRP A 632 10.19 13.14 -32.95
C TRP A 632 10.65 14.17 -33.96
N CYS A 633 10.88 15.40 -33.49
CA CYS A 633 11.30 16.53 -34.31
C CYS A 633 12.32 17.40 -33.57
N VAL A 634 13.45 17.65 -34.24
CA VAL A 634 14.57 18.44 -33.74
C VAL A 634 14.56 19.82 -34.37
N ARG A 635 14.70 20.83 -33.51
CA ARG A 635 14.88 22.24 -33.88
C ARG A 635 16.13 22.82 -33.26
N ASP A 636 16.77 23.74 -33.96
CA ASP A 636 17.97 24.44 -33.50
C ASP A 636 17.65 25.65 -32.61
N HIS A 637 18.69 26.37 -32.19
CA HIS A 637 18.60 27.59 -31.39
C HIS A 637 17.93 28.79 -32.11
N GLY A 638 17.89 28.79 -33.44
CA GLY A 638 17.10 29.72 -34.25
C GLY A 638 15.61 29.38 -34.27
N GLY A 639 15.25 28.17 -33.83
CA GLY A 639 13.90 27.61 -33.98
C GLY A 639 13.69 26.94 -35.35
N GLY A 640 14.74 26.85 -36.18
CA GLY A 640 14.72 26.21 -37.47
C GLY A 640 14.59 24.70 -37.35
N PHE A 641 13.86 24.09 -38.29
CA PHE A 641 13.77 22.64 -38.41
C PHE A 641 15.14 22.06 -38.81
N VAL A 642 15.55 20.99 -38.14
CA VAL A 642 16.81 20.29 -38.43
C VAL A 642 16.52 18.92 -39.02
N ILE A 643 15.77 18.10 -38.28
CA ILE A 643 15.45 16.72 -38.66
C ILE A 643 14.22 16.24 -37.90
N ALA A 644 13.44 15.34 -38.49
CA ALA A 644 12.39 14.59 -37.82
C ALA A 644 12.48 13.12 -38.19
N GLY A 645 11.87 12.28 -37.36
CA GLY A 645 11.74 10.86 -37.61
C GLY A 645 10.43 10.32 -37.05
N THR A 646 10.01 9.20 -37.63
CA THR A 646 8.88 8.41 -37.18
C THR A 646 9.23 6.94 -37.32
N ASN A 647 8.80 6.12 -36.38
CA ASN A 647 8.90 4.67 -36.47
C ASN A 647 7.66 4.02 -35.87
N TRP A 648 7.51 2.70 -36.03
CA TRP A 648 6.45 1.93 -35.42
C TRP A 648 6.92 0.53 -34.99
N TRP A 649 6.27 0.01 -33.96
CA TRP A 649 6.51 -1.32 -33.41
C TRP A 649 5.21 -2.14 -33.38
N GLU A 650 5.36 -3.46 -33.53
CA GLU A 650 4.27 -4.43 -33.34
C GLU A 650 3.96 -4.57 -31.83
N GLY A 651 2.67 -4.76 -31.52
CA GLY A 651 2.17 -4.93 -30.17
C GLY A 651 1.51 -3.69 -29.57
N LYS A 652 0.72 -3.92 -28.52
CA LYS A 652 -0.01 -2.91 -27.76
C LYS A 652 0.80 -2.48 -26.54
N TYR A 653 1.51 -1.38 -26.70
CA TYR A 653 2.15 -0.68 -25.60
C TYR A 653 1.11 0.07 -24.77
N THR A 654 1.30 0.09 -23.46
CA THR A 654 0.58 1.04 -22.61
C THR A 654 1.02 2.47 -22.93
N ILE A 655 0.21 3.46 -22.56
CA ILE A 655 0.53 4.88 -22.80
C ILE A 655 1.93 5.22 -22.27
N LEU A 656 2.25 4.81 -21.04
CA LEU A 656 3.55 5.11 -20.44
C LEU A 656 4.71 4.39 -21.13
N GLU A 657 4.52 3.13 -21.57
CA GLU A 657 5.54 2.40 -22.31
C GLU A 657 5.79 3.04 -23.69
N GLY A 658 4.73 3.40 -24.42
CA GLY A 658 4.84 4.04 -25.74
C GLY A 658 5.53 5.39 -25.67
N GLU A 659 5.11 6.28 -24.77
CA GLU A 659 5.75 7.59 -24.55
C GLU A 659 7.23 7.45 -24.16
N SER A 660 7.56 6.45 -23.34
CA SER A 660 8.95 6.19 -22.97
C SER A 660 9.77 5.64 -24.14
N MET A 661 9.18 4.77 -24.96
CA MET A 661 9.84 4.23 -26.16
C MET A 661 10.12 5.32 -27.19
N ALA A 662 9.16 6.23 -27.43
CA ALA A 662 9.35 7.37 -28.31
C ALA A 662 10.54 8.25 -27.86
N LEU A 663 10.62 8.54 -26.55
CA LEU A 663 11.75 9.27 -25.99
C LEU A 663 13.07 8.50 -26.12
N LEU A 664 13.07 7.20 -25.82
CA LEU A 664 14.24 6.35 -25.91
C LEU A 664 14.78 6.28 -27.36
N GLU A 665 13.89 6.14 -28.34
CA GLU A 665 14.25 6.09 -29.75
C GLU A 665 14.82 7.44 -30.21
N ALA A 666 14.17 8.55 -29.88
CA ALA A 666 14.70 9.88 -30.17
C ALA A 666 16.11 10.07 -29.58
N MET A 667 16.36 9.64 -28.34
CA MET A 667 17.68 9.72 -27.71
C MET A 667 18.74 8.92 -28.45
N LYS A 668 18.45 7.67 -28.84
CA LYS A 668 19.36 6.84 -29.65
C LYS A 668 19.66 7.51 -30.99
N GLN A 669 18.66 8.09 -31.63
CA GLN A 669 18.82 8.78 -32.91
C GLN A 669 19.70 10.04 -32.77
N MET A 670 19.65 10.74 -31.64
CA MET A 670 20.53 11.89 -31.37
C MET A 670 21.99 11.46 -31.13
N GLU A 671 22.18 10.39 -30.34
CA GLU A 671 23.50 9.80 -30.07
C GLU A 671 24.17 9.30 -31.36
N LEU A 672 23.43 8.57 -32.20
CA LEU A 672 23.90 8.09 -33.51
C LEU A 672 24.35 9.22 -34.45
N ARG A 673 23.80 10.43 -34.29
CA ARG A 673 24.13 11.61 -35.11
C ARG A 673 25.16 12.53 -34.45
N GLY A 674 25.71 12.15 -33.30
CA GLY A 674 26.71 12.95 -32.57
C GLY A 674 26.17 14.28 -32.03
N MET A 675 24.85 14.39 -31.79
CA MET A 675 24.24 15.59 -31.21
C MET A 675 24.39 15.56 -29.69
N ASN A 676 25.33 16.34 -29.14
CA ASN A 676 25.68 16.25 -27.72
C ASN A 676 24.82 17.14 -26.80
N ASN A 677 24.33 18.28 -27.28
CA ASN A 677 23.58 19.25 -26.47
C ASN A 677 22.10 19.24 -26.85
N VAL A 678 21.27 18.42 -26.18
CA VAL A 678 19.87 18.22 -26.58
C VAL A 678 18.91 18.34 -25.39
N ILE A 679 17.88 19.16 -25.56
CA ILE A 679 16.73 19.23 -24.66
C ILE A 679 15.59 18.40 -25.27
N PHE A 680 15.25 17.29 -24.65
CA PHE A 680 14.09 16.47 -25.00
C PHE A 680 12.83 16.99 -24.28
N GLU A 681 11.75 17.16 -25.02
CA GLU A 681 10.46 17.63 -24.51
C GLU A 681 9.36 16.61 -24.84
N THR A 682 8.66 16.13 -23.80
CA THR A 682 7.51 15.21 -23.89
C THR A 682 6.31 15.81 -23.15
N ASP A 683 5.09 15.46 -23.57
CA ASP A 683 3.87 15.84 -22.86
C ASP A 683 3.47 14.84 -21.75
N SER A 684 4.28 13.81 -21.52
CA SER A 684 4.05 12.82 -20.47
C SER A 684 4.77 13.19 -19.18
N LYS A 685 4.07 13.91 -18.29
CA LYS A 685 4.61 14.27 -16.97
C LYS A 685 5.04 13.04 -16.17
N SER A 686 4.29 11.95 -16.25
CA SER A 686 4.61 10.70 -15.55
C SER A 686 5.92 10.07 -16.00
N VAL A 687 6.28 10.17 -17.29
CA VAL A 687 7.57 9.70 -17.82
C VAL A 687 8.69 10.58 -17.28
N VAL A 688 8.55 11.90 -17.33
CA VAL A 688 9.55 12.86 -16.80
C VAL A 688 9.75 12.65 -15.29
N ASP A 689 8.67 12.55 -14.52
CA ASP A 689 8.73 12.30 -13.09
C ASP A 689 9.41 10.94 -12.79
N ALA A 690 9.18 9.92 -13.60
CA ALA A 690 9.84 8.62 -13.46
C ALA A 690 11.34 8.69 -13.77
N ILE A 691 11.77 9.38 -14.82
CA ILE A 691 13.20 9.55 -15.16
C ILE A 691 13.98 10.16 -13.99
N HIS A 692 13.40 11.13 -13.29
CA HIS A 692 14.08 11.82 -12.19
C HIS A 692 13.97 11.09 -10.83
N ASN A 693 12.88 10.35 -10.59
CA ASN A 693 12.59 9.80 -9.26
C ASN A 693 12.66 8.27 -9.18
N LEU A 694 12.69 7.55 -10.30
CA LEU A 694 12.71 6.09 -10.28
C LEU A 694 14.05 5.59 -9.73
N ARG A 695 13.98 4.91 -8.59
CA ARG A 695 15.14 4.26 -7.95
C ARG A 695 15.21 2.76 -8.22
N ALA A 696 14.06 2.12 -8.38
CA ALA A 696 13.95 0.69 -8.61
C ALA A 696 12.56 0.34 -9.17
N GLY A 697 12.51 -0.59 -10.12
CA GLY A 697 11.28 -1.14 -10.69
C GLY A 697 11.59 -2.36 -11.56
N THR A 698 10.59 -3.22 -11.80
CA THR A 698 10.75 -4.46 -12.57
C THR A 698 9.81 -4.57 -13.75
N SER A 699 8.87 -3.64 -13.94
CA SER A 699 7.99 -3.58 -15.12
C SER A 699 8.74 -3.26 -16.41
N GLU A 700 8.10 -3.53 -17.55
CA GLU A 700 8.56 -3.08 -18.87
C GLU A 700 8.79 -1.57 -18.93
N PHE A 701 7.86 -0.76 -18.42
CA PHE A 701 8.01 0.69 -18.29
C PHE A 701 9.29 1.06 -17.51
N SER A 702 9.52 0.43 -16.36
CA SER A 702 10.74 0.65 -15.58
C SER A 702 12.02 0.26 -16.33
N SER A 703 12.03 -0.83 -17.09
CA SER A 703 13.17 -1.23 -17.92
C SER A 703 13.51 -0.17 -18.97
N ILE A 704 12.48 0.40 -19.64
CA ILE A 704 12.66 1.49 -20.60
C ILE A 704 13.25 2.74 -19.91
N ILE A 705 12.70 3.13 -18.75
CA ILE A 705 13.19 4.28 -17.98
C ILE A 705 14.64 4.07 -17.52
N CYS A 706 15.01 2.88 -17.05
CA CYS A 706 16.39 2.58 -16.67
C CYS A 706 17.35 2.71 -17.87
N LYS A 707 16.93 2.32 -19.08
CA LYS A 707 17.74 2.52 -20.29
C LYS A 707 17.87 4.00 -20.66
N ILE A 708 16.80 4.79 -20.53
CA ILE A 708 16.85 6.24 -20.72
C ILE A 708 17.82 6.90 -19.73
N GLN A 709 17.72 6.55 -18.44
CA GLN A 709 18.64 7.04 -17.41
C GLN A 709 20.09 6.67 -17.73
N HIS A 710 20.33 5.46 -18.25
CA HIS A 710 21.67 5.04 -18.67
C HIS A 710 22.22 5.90 -19.82
N ILE A 711 21.42 6.18 -20.86
CA ILE A 711 21.84 7.06 -21.97
C ILE A 711 22.14 8.48 -21.44
N MET A 712 21.31 9.00 -20.54
CA MET A 712 21.55 10.32 -19.92
C MET A 712 22.81 10.35 -19.06
N MET A 713 23.19 9.24 -18.40
CA MET A 713 24.46 9.17 -17.67
C MET A 713 25.67 9.20 -18.60
N LEU A 714 25.58 8.60 -19.79
CA LEU A 714 26.64 8.65 -20.81
C LEU A 714 26.68 10.01 -21.53
N ASN A 715 25.56 10.71 -21.59
CA ASN A 715 25.40 11.99 -22.29
C ASN A 715 24.98 13.10 -21.30
N PRO A 716 25.93 13.75 -20.59
CA PRO A 716 25.62 14.66 -19.49
C PRO A 716 24.83 15.92 -19.91
N ASN A 717 24.86 16.26 -21.19
CA ASN A 717 24.13 17.38 -21.77
C ASN A 717 22.76 16.99 -22.35
N PHE A 718 22.27 15.77 -22.09
CA PHE A 718 20.90 15.38 -22.41
C PHE A 718 19.98 15.77 -21.25
N VAL A 719 18.97 16.59 -21.55
CA VAL A 719 18.02 17.08 -20.55
C VAL A 719 16.60 16.77 -20.99
N VAL A 720 15.80 16.14 -20.11
CA VAL A 720 14.39 15.84 -20.38
C VAL A 720 13.49 16.82 -19.65
N LYS A 721 12.46 17.34 -20.32
CA LYS A 721 11.50 18.31 -19.75
C LYS A 721 10.06 17.97 -20.13
N PHE A 722 9.15 18.29 -19.21
CA PHE A 722 7.71 18.23 -19.47
C PHE A 722 7.23 19.51 -20.16
N ILE A 723 6.38 19.36 -21.17
CA ILE A 723 5.64 20.45 -21.81
C ILE A 723 4.15 20.10 -21.92
N LYS A 724 3.27 21.09 -22.13
CA LYS A 724 1.86 20.79 -22.41
C LYS A 724 1.72 20.32 -23.86
N ARG A 725 0.77 19.40 -24.11
CA ARG A 725 0.46 18.86 -25.44
C ARG A 725 0.28 19.91 -26.55
N GLN A 726 -0.30 21.07 -26.24
CA GLN A 726 -0.46 22.18 -27.18
C GLN A 726 0.88 22.68 -27.77
N ALA A 727 1.97 22.58 -27.01
CA ALA A 727 3.31 22.91 -27.46
C ALA A 727 4.04 21.74 -28.15
N ASN A 728 3.47 20.53 -28.14
CA ASN A 728 4.04 19.29 -28.67
C ASN A 728 3.39 18.79 -29.98
N MET A 729 2.54 19.61 -30.61
CA MET A 729 1.68 19.18 -31.72
C MET A 729 2.43 18.62 -32.94
N VAL A 730 3.67 19.06 -33.18
CA VAL A 730 4.49 18.56 -34.31
C VAL A 730 4.84 17.09 -34.10
N ALA A 731 5.41 16.74 -32.94
CA ALA A 731 5.74 15.35 -32.61
C ALA A 731 4.47 14.47 -32.58
N HIS A 732 3.37 15.00 -32.04
CA HIS A 732 2.07 14.32 -32.05
C HIS A 732 1.57 13.97 -33.46
N THR A 733 1.70 14.91 -34.40
CA THR A 733 1.28 14.70 -35.79
C THR A 733 2.17 13.68 -36.48
N LEU A 734 3.48 13.76 -36.27
CA LEU A 734 4.45 12.80 -36.79
C LEU A 734 4.16 11.37 -36.30
N ALA A 735 3.95 11.20 -34.99
CA ALA A 735 3.66 9.90 -34.41
C ALA A 735 2.40 9.27 -35.03
N ARG A 736 1.36 10.05 -35.35
CA ARG A 736 0.16 9.56 -36.03
C ARG A 736 0.38 9.23 -37.51
N ALA A 737 1.23 9.98 -38.19
CA ALA A 737 1.51 9.79 -39.61
C ALA A 737 2.32 8.51 -39.91
N ALA A 738 3.02 7.96 -38.92
CA ALA A 738 3.92 6.81 -39.05
C ALA A 738 3.30 5.55 -39.68
N ILE A 739 1.98 5.37 -39.57
CA ILE A 739 1.24 4.21 -40.12
C ILE A 739 0.44 4.53 -41.38
N SER A 740 0.51 5.76 -41.89
CA SER A 740 -0.28 6.24 -43.04
C SER A 740 0.46 6.10 -44.38
N TRP A 741 1.59 5.37 -44.42
CA TRP A 741 2.46 5.21 -45.60
C TRP A 741 2.69 3.75 -45.93
#